data_AF-A0A7C2W6Q3-F1
#
_entry.id   AF-A0A7C2W6Q3-F1
#
_cell.length_a   1.000
_cell.length_b   1.000
_cell.length_c   1.000
_cell.angle_alpha   90.00
_cell.angle_beta   90.00
_cell.angle_gamma   90.00
#
_symmetry.space_group_name_H-M   'P 1'
#
loop_
_entity.id
_entity.type
_entity.pdbx_description
1 polymer ?
#
loop_
_entity_poly.entity_id
_entity_poly.type
_entity_poly.pdbx_seq_one_letter_code
_entity_poly.pdbx_strand_id
1 'polypeptide(L)'
;MGKPRFFWGAIDRGVLSVVALCAFASGVAALLAILAPSGLHAGVEDQESAMRGIVATYFQTGVQELDRGNYAQAAKTLRMAQGYREYLSVTDRARIDDLLAQAQRGESEKARVIAAKDAAMTLARQGQTAEARRQLAQIQSSPYLNEAERSEITQKLDSLGGPIAATPPAPTAAAAAGPTAADIERQAAVALYNRSYDLYRRGQFEPAKAGFQEFLTRYNEMIPPQVAEAVQRHIQSIDGHLAKPETRSVTVSPEEIKKRRVLELFNRSKSLYYEGHLDAARKGFVEVIASGMLTPEAKKRVEDYIETIDQLSPSLSDKELTTPPTAVQPVTPPAVEPAVVRPVVEPRAVEPVTPPAVVPPAQPTVVEPVMPLDAPYPLKAEDLIMPSPATVGPAAVAPVTPSPLRTTVAVAPPEAPSGSYIDEVTRRRNVVRGHTKAMVEDAVIKAHRFAGNNEFDKGEEALKTAKNTVSLNEMYLGPELFDSYQNILQHESEVLADRRQKHELAVREQQRAGAIAAQAAHREKMETERQQRIATLLDSAYSYWDQQKYEAAMGQLDTLLALDPQHDEALKFRKEVEDMIYFRKQRDIEDESQRERTKAIMEAEISGIPHADEYKYPSNWREIVNKPWRKPDEPIGQSEVDMAVYKQLDEVVDLSHLTPLMPLSQALDEMANSVQPPLRIV
;
A
#
# COMPACT_ATOMS: atom_id res chain seq x y z
N MET A 1 -44.08 -30.10 -7.28
CA MET A 1 -42.97 -29.19 -7.66
C MET A 1 -41.67 -29.96 -7.51
N GLY A 2 -41.07 -30.30 -8.65
CA GLY A 2 -39.94 -31.23 -8.74
C GLY A 2 -38.59 -30.54 -8.52
N LYS A 3 -37.68 -31.25 -7.86
CA LYS A 3 -36.26 -30.92 -7.77
C LYS A 3 -35.58 -31.16 -9.12
N PRO A 4 -34.52 -30.42 -9.45
CA PRO A 4 -33.47 -30.96 -10.29
C PRO A 4 -32.15 -31.11 -9.52
N ARG A 5 -31.55 -32.27 -9.76
CA ARG A 5 -30.17 -32.64 -9.43
C ARG A 5 -29.25 -32.04 -10.50
N PHE A 6 -28.04 -31.61 -10.13
CA PHE A 6 -26.96 -31.37 -11.09
C PHE A 6 -25.75 -32.24 -10.79
N PHE A 7 -25.18 -32.72 -11.90
CA PHE A 7 -24.22 -33.81 -12.06
C PHE A 7 -22.78 -33.37 -11.82
N TRP A 8 -21.97 -34.32 -11.34
CA TRP A 8 -20.52 -34.34 -11.49
C TRP A 8 -20.13 -34.61 -12.96
N GLY A 9 -19.08 -33.94 -13.43
CA GLY A 9 -18.39 -34.21 -14.70
C GLY A 9 -16.88 -34.16 -14.50
N ALA A 10 -16.21 -35.26 -14.80
CA ALA A 10 -14.78 -35.48 -14.73
C ALA A 10 -14.09 -35.27 -16.11
N ILE A 11 -12.76 -35.41 -16.13
CA ILE A 11 -11.81 -35.56 -17.27
C ILE A 11 -11.16 -34.20 -17.67
N ASP A 12 -9.83 -34.00 -17.81
CA ASP A 12 -8.72 -34.92 -18.15
C ASP A 12 -7.33 -34.52 -17.61
N ARG A 13 -6.40 -35.49 -17.67
CA ARG A 13 -4.97 -35.44 -17.31
C ARG A 13 -4.05 -35.16 -18.53
N GLY A 14 -2.88 -34.60 -18.24
CA GLY A 14 -1.66 -34.59 -19.09
C GLY A 14 -1.16 -33.16 -19.32
N VAL A 15 0.04 -32.74 -18.92
CA VAL A 15 1.37 -33.23 -19.33
C VAL A 15 2.45 -32.90 -18.25
N LEU A 16 3.48 -33.73 -18.26
CA LEU A 16 4.67 -33.84 -17.40
C LEU A 16 5.62 -32.63 -17.26
N SER A 17 6.20 -32.55 -16.04
CA SER A 17 7.64 -32.43 -15.74
C SER A 17 8.39 -31.09 -15.93
N VAL A 18 8.60 -30.38 -14.80
CA VAL A 18 9.92 -29.91 -14.33
C VAL A 18 9.90 -29.86 -12.79
N VAL A 19 10.42 -30.89 -12.12
CA VAL A 19 10.74 -30.88 -10.68
C VAL A 19 12.22 -31.18 -10.55
N ALA A 20 13.02 -30.17 -10.21
CA ALA A 20 14.30 -30.31 -9.51
C ALA A 20 14.91 -28.92 -9.23
N LEU A 21 14.42 -28.22 -8.21
CA LEU A 21 15.17 -27.37 -7.26
C LEU A 21 14.16 -26.50 -6.51
N CYS A 22 13.81 -26.89 -5.28
CA CYS A 22 13.36 -26.01 -4.16
C CYS A 22 12.84 -26.87 -2.99
N ALA A 23 13.54 -27.97 -2.67
CA ALA A 23 13.32 -28.71 -1.44
C ALA A 23 14.24 -28.15 -0.35
N PHE A 24 13.99 -26.93 0.14
CA PHE A 24 14.62 -26.43 1.38
C PHE A 24 13.80 -25.41 2.17
N ALA A 25 12.49 -25.27 1.91
CA ALA A 25 11.61 -24.36 2.68
C ALA A 25 10.33 -25.03 3.20
N SER A 26 10.39 -26.33 3.52
CA SER A 26 9.28 -27.06 4.19
C SER A 26 9.70 -27.69 5.53
N GLY A 27 10.76 -27.16 6.15
CA GLY A 27 11.37 -27.73 7.36
C GLY A 27 11.03 -27.06 8.69
N VAL A 28 10.17 -26.03 8.74
CA VAL A 28 9.90 -25.29 9.99
C VAL A 28 8.43 -25.30 10.43
N ALA A 29 7.49 -25.72 9.58
CA ALA A 29 6.06 -25.77 9.95
C ALA A 29 5.59 -27.13 10.53
N ALA A 30 6.44 -28.17 10.53
CA ALA A 30 6.03 -29.54 10.90
C ALA A 30 6.43 -29.98 12.32
N LEU A 31 6.98 -29.12 13.17
CA LEU A 31 7.43 -29.49 14.54
C LEU A 31 6.65 -28.81 15.68
N LEU A 32 5.41 -28.37 15.44
CA LEU A 32 4.53 -27.77 16.45
C LEU A 32 3.13 -28.42 16.50
N ALA A 33 3.04 -29.73 16.26
CA ALA A 33 1.78 -30.47 16.32
C ALA A 33 1.82 -31.75 17.16
N ILE A 34 2.85 -31.99 17.98
CA ILE A 34 2.85 -33.13 18.92
C ILE A 34 3.33 -32.64 20.29
N LEU A 35 2.36 -32.47 21.20
CA LEU A 35 2.41 -32.34 22.68
C LEU A 35 1.51 -31.20 23.16
N ALA A 36 0.21 -31.46 23.21
CA ALA A 36 -0.71 -30.70 24.05
C ALA A 36 -1.10 -31.57 25.26
N PRO A 37 -0.72 -31.22 26.50
CA PRO A 37 -1.42 -31.71 27.67
C PRO A 37 -2.73 -30.90 27.84
N SER A 38 -3.79 -31.62 28.18
CA SER A 38 -5.13 -31.10 28.44
C SER A 38 -5.13 -30.08 29.58
N GLY A 39 -5.33 -28.80 29.26
CA GLY A 39 -5.50 -27.71 30.22
C GLY A 39 -6.59 -26.75 29.76
N LEU A 40 -7.86 -27.12 29.94
CA LEU A 40 -9.00 -26.21 29.76
C LEU A 40 -8.99 -25.18 30.90
N HIS A 41 -8.44 -23.99 30.65
CA HIS A 41 -8.78 -22.67 31.24
C HIS A 41 -7.73 -21.57 30.95
N ALA A 42 -6.67 -21.86 30.18
CA ALA A 42 -5.62 -20.88 29.85
C ALA A 42 -5.90 -19.97 28.61
N GLY A 43 -7.03 -20.11 27.92
CA GLY A 43 -7.25 -19.47 26.61
C GLY A 43 -7.56 -17.96 26.61
N VAL A 44 -7.96 -17.37 27.74
CA VAL A 44 -8.39 -15.96 27.79
C VAL A 44 -7.21 -15.00 27.99
N GLU A 45 -6.18 -15.39 28.76
CA GLU A 45 -4.98 -14.57 28.97
C GLU A 45 -4.11 -14.48 27.70
N ASP A 46 -4.06 -15.54 26.90
CA ASP A 46 -3.34 -15.55 25.62
C ASP A 46 -4.00 -14.63 24.58
N GLN A 47 -5.33 -14.53 24.59
CA GLN A 47 -6.04 -13.62 23.69
C GLN A 47 -5.84 -12.15 24.08
N GLU A 48 -5.92 -11.82 25.37
CA GLU A 48 -5.76 -10.44 25.83
C GLU A 48 -4.33 -9.92 25.59
N SER A 49 -3.32 -10.77 25.82
CA SER A 49 -1.92 -10.44 25.56
C SER A 49 -1.64 -10.27 24.06
N ALA A 50 -2.23 -11.12 23.20
CA ALA A 50 -2.16 -10.97 21.75
C ALA A 50 -2.79 -9.65 21.28
N MET A 51 -3.96 -9.29 21.80
CA MET A 51 -4.63 -8.03 21.47
C MET A 51 -3.81 -6.81 21.92
N ARG A 52 -3.22 -6.84 23.12
CA ARG A 52 -2.31 -5.78 23.59
C ARG A 52 -1.10 -5.62 22.66
N GLY A 53 -0.56 -6.72 22.12
CA GLY A 53 0.53 -6.69 21.14
C GLY A 53 0.14 -6.01 19.82
N ILE A 54 -1.05 -6.32 19.30
CA ILE A 54 -1.59 -5.69 18.09
C ILE A 54 -1.77 -4.18 18.30
N VAL A 55 -2.35 -3.79 19.43
CA VAL A 55 -2.56 -2.38 19.80
C VAL A 55 -1.24 -1.64 19.93
N ALA A 56 -0.24 -2.23 20.60
CA ALA A 56 1.08 -1.63 20.73
C ALA A 56 1.74 -1.40 19.35
N THR A 57 1.52 -2.32 18.41
CA THR A 57 2.02 -2.19 17.04
C THR A 57 1.35 -1.01 16.31
N TYR A 58 0.01 -0.93 16.32
CA TYR A 58 -0.69 0.21 15.72
C TYR A 58 -0.31 1.55 16.36
N PHE A 59 -0.17 1.57 17.69
CA PHE A 59 0.27 2.75 18.41
C PHE A 59 1.66 3.21 17.96
N GLN A 60 2.63 2.29 17.91
CA GLN A 60 4.00 2.60 17.51
C GLN A 60 4.10 3.03 16.04
N THR A 61 3.39 2.36 15.14
CA THR A 61 3.30 2.76 13.73
C THR A 61 2.66 4.15 13.59
N GLY A 62 1.59 4.44 14.33
CA GLY A 62 0.97 5.76 14.33
C GLY A 62 1.90 6.88 14.78
N VAL A 63 2.70 6.63 15.83
CA VAL A 63 3.75 7.58 16.27
C VAL A 63 4.83 7.76 15.21
N GLN A 64 5.30 6.67 14.59
CA GLN A 64 6.32 6.75 13.55
C GLN A 64 5.83 7.52 12.32
N GLU A 65 4.57 7.34 11.91
CA GLU A 65 3.97 8.11 10.82
C GLU A 65 3.81 9.60 11.17
N LEU A 66 3.51 9.91 12.43
CA LEU A 66 3.50 11.30 12.94
C LEU A 66 4.88 11.94 12.83
N ASP A 67 5.93 11.24 13.26
CA ASP A 67 7.31 11.71 13.20
C ASP A 67 7.80 11.91 11.76
N ARG A 68 7.28 11.12 10.82
CA ARG A 68 7.52 11.26 9.37
C ARG A 68 6.76 12.43 8.73
N GLY A 69 5.85 13.08 9.45
CA GLY A 69 4.96 14.12 8.90
C GLY A 69 3.83 13.58 8.03
N ASN A 70 3.52 12.28 8.12
CA ASN A 70 2.43 11.62 7.40
C ASN A 70 1.14 11.67 8.23
N TYR A 71 0.65 12.89 8.47
CA TYR A 71 -0.41 13.16 9.43
C TYR A 71 -1.72 12.38 9.17
N ALA A 72 -2.15 12.22 7.92
CA ALA A 72 -3.38 11.48 7.58
C ALA A 72 -3.25 9.97 7.89
N GLN A 73 -2.13 9.35 7.51
CA GLN A 73 -1.83 7.94 7.77
C GLN A 73 -1.66 7.68 9.27
N ALA A 74 -0.99 8.61 9.97
CA ALA A 74 -0.87 8.53 11.41
C ALA A 74 -2.25 8.59 12.10
N ALA A 75 -3.13 9.51 11.68
CA ALA A 75 -4.49 9.59 12.19
C ALA A 75 -5.28 8.30 11.93
N LYS A 76 -5.17 7.72 10.73
CA LYS A 76 -5.82 6.43 10.40
C LYS A 76 -5.32 5.31 11.32
N THR A 77 -4.01 5.16 11.47
CA THR A 77 -3.39 4.10 12.28
C THR A 77 -3.71 4.25 13.77
N LEU A 78 -3.72 5.48 14.29
CA LEU A 78 -4.08 5.75 15.68
C LEU A 78 -5.58 5.52 15.95
N ARG A 79 -6.47 5.76 14.97
CA ARG A 79 -7.90 5.36 15.08
C ARG A 79 -8.05 3.84 15.15
N MET A 80 -7.24 3.08 14.41
CA MET A 80 -7.23 1.61 14.54
C MET A 80 -6.87 1.19 15.96
N ALA A 81 -5.81 1.79 16.55
CA ALA A 81 -5.47 1.55 17.95
C ALA A 81 -6.62 1.95 18.91
N GLN A 82 -7.31 3.06 18.64
CA GLN A 82 -8.47 3.52 19.43
C GLN A 82 -9.65 2.53 19.37
N GLY A 83 -9.83 1.79 18.28
CA GLY A 83 -10.85 0.73 18.14
C GLY A 83 -10.69 -0.39 19.16
N TYR A 84 -9.49 -0.60 19.68
CA TYR A 84 -9.18 -1.59 20.72
C TYR A 84 -9.12 -0.97 22.12
N ARG A 85 -9.93 0.07 22.37
CA ARG A 85 -9.98 0.82 23.64
C ARG A 85 -10.13 -0.06 24.87
N GLU A 86 -10.82 -1.20 24.75
CA GLU A 86 -11.03 -2.17 25.83
C GLU A 86 -9.71 -2.80 26.34
N TYR A 87 -8.73 -2.96 25.45
CA TYR A 87 -7.42 -3.54 25.74
C TYR A 87 -6.34 -2.50 26.10
N LEU A 88 -6.68 -1.21 26.04
CA LEU A 88 -5.77 -0.09 26.31
C LEU A 88 -5.84 0.34 27.78
N SER A 89 -4.69 0.66 28.36
CA SER A 89 -4.63 1.33 29.66
C SER A 89 -5.23 2.74 29.58
N VAL A 90 -5.72 3.29 30.69
CA VAL A 90 -6.27 4.66 30.74
C VAL A 90 -5.26 5.69 30.24
N THR A 91 -3.98 5.49 30.57
CA THR A 91 -2.86 6.33 30.10
C THR A 91 -2.64 6.23 28.60
N ASP A 92 -2.73 5.03 28.02
CA ASP A 92 -2.54 4.84 26.57
C ASP A 92 -3.71 5.41 25.77
N ARG A 93 -4.94 5.31 26.29
CA ARG A 93 -6.12 5.94 25.68
C ARG A 93 -5.95 7.46 25.57
N ALA A 94 -5.58 8.11 26.67
CA ALA A 94 -5.33 9.55 26.69
C ALA A 94 -4.21 9.94 25.71
N ARG A 95 -3.13 9.16 25.67
CA ARG A 95 -2.01 9.40 24.75
C ARG A 95 -2.41 9.23 23.28
N ILE A 96 -3.23 8.23 22.94
CA ILE A 96 -3.78 8.05 21.60
C ILE A 96 -4.67 9.23 21.21
N ASP A 97 -5.53 9.69 22.12
CA ASP A 97 -6.42 10.82 21.86
C ASP A 97 -5.63 12.12 21.60
N ASP A 98 -4.56 12.37 22.37
CA ASP A 98 -3.66 13.52 22.14
C ASP A 98 -2.93 13.44 20.80
N LEU A 99 -2.39 12.26 20.46
CA LEU A 99 -1.70 12.03 19.18
C LEU A 99 -2.67 12.14 17.99
N LEU A 100 -3.92 11.69 18.14
CA LEU A 100 -4.96 11.87 17.13
C LEU A 100 -5.26 13.36 16.90
N ALA A 101 -5.39 14.14 17.98
CA ALA A 101 -5.60 15.58 17.88
C ALA A 101 -4.39 16.30 17.26
N GLN A 102 -3.17 15.83 17.52
CA GLN A 102 -1.95 16.31 16.86
C GLN A 102 -1.95 15.97 15.36
N ALA A 103 -2.27 14.73 15.00
CA ALA A 103 -2.33 14.27 13.62
C ALA A 103 -3.39 15.04 12.82
N GLN A 104 -4.58 15.25 13.36
CA GLN A 104 -5.65 16.03 12.70
C GLN A 104 -5.25 17.50 12.48
N ARG A 105 -4.60 18.13 13.46
CA ARG A 105 -4.04 19.49 13.28
C ARG A 105 -3.00 19.52 12.17
N GLY A 106 -2.05 18.58 12.19
CA GLY A 106 -1.04 18.46 11.15
C GLY A 106 -1.62 18.20 9.75
N GLU A 107 -2.68 17.40 9.66
CA GLU A 107 -3.41 17.15 8.41
C GLU A 107 -4.06 18.44 7.87
N SER A 108 -4.76 19.20 8.73
CA SER A 108 -5.40 20.47 8.32
C SER A 108 -4.38 21.52 7.87
N GLU A 109 -3.24 21.63 8.56
CA GLU A 109 -2.17 22.56 8.19
C GLU A 109 -1.44 22.10 6.92
N LYS A 110 -1.21 20.80 6.75
CA LYS A 110 -0.65 20.26 5.51
C LYS A 110 -1.57 20.49 4.33
N ALA A 111 -2.89 20.32 4.50
CA ALA A 111 -3.87 20.65 3.47
C ALA A 111 -3.84 22.13 3.09
N ARG A 112 -3.70 23.04 4.08
CA ARG A 112 -3.55 24.47 3.85
C ARG A 112 -2.27 24.81 3.06
N VAL A 113 -1.16 24.15 3.39
CA VAL A 113 0.13 24.30 2.69
C VAL A 113 0.03 23.84 1.23
N ILE A 114 -0.61 22.69 0.98
CA ILE A 114 -0.84 22.17 -0.38
C ILE A 114 -1.72 23.14 -1.18
N ALA A 115 -2.83 23.61 -0.60
CA ALA A 115 -3.71 24.57 -1.27
C ALA A 115 -2.99 25.89 -1.61
N ALA A 116 -2.15 26.39 -0.70
CA ALA A 116 -1.34 27.59 -0.94
C ALA A 116 -0.28 27.37 -2.04
N LYS A 117 0.34 26.19 -2.08
CA LYS A 117 1.27 25.79 -3.15
C LYS A 117 0.57 25.74 -4.51
N ASP A 118 -0.62 25.14 -4.58
CA ASP A 118 -1.41 25.04 -5.82
C ASP A 118 -1.91 26.41 -6.29
N ALA A 119 -2.34 27.27 -5.36
CA ALA A 119 -2.67 28.66 -5.64
C ALA A 119 -1.46 29.41 -6.21
N ALA A 120 -0.28 29.23 -5.61
CA ALA A 120 0.96 29.83 -6.12
C ALA A 120 1.32 29.34 -7.53
N MET A 121 1.16 28.04 -7.81
CA MET A 121 1.41 27.50 -9.16
C MET A 121 0.40 28.05 -10.19
N THR A 122 -0.85 28.27 -9.78
CA THR A 122 -1.88 28.90 -10.61
C THR A 122 -1.53 30.35 -10.93
N LEU A 123 -1.14 31.14 -9.92
CA LEU A 123 -0.67 32.52 -10.09
C LEU A 123 0.56 32.59 -11.01
N ALA A 124 1.50 31.65 -10.87
CA ALA A 124 2.68 31.57 -11.73
C ALA A 124 2.30 31.32 -13.20
N ARG A 125 1.35 30.43 -13.48
CA ARG A 125 0.83 30.18 -14.85
C ARG A 125 0.12 31.39 -15.44
N GLN A 126 -0.49 32.22 -14.60
CA GLN A 126 -1.14 33.47 -15.01
C GLN A 126 -0.14 34.62 -15.23
N GLY A 127 1.17 34.37 -15.05
CA GLY A 127 2.22 35.39 -15.16
C GLY A 127 2.37 36.26 -13.91
N GLN A 128 1.62 35.99 -12.84
CA GLN A 128 1.68 36.71 -11.56
C GLN A 128 2.81 36.15 -10.66
N THR A 129 4.04 36.18 -11.16
CA THR A 129 5.20 35.55 -10.51
C THR A 129 5.52 36.14 -9.13
N ALA A 130 5.30 37.44 -8.92
CA ALA A 130 5.54 38.11 -7.63
C ALA A 130 4.57 37.63 -6.53
N GLU A 131 3.29 37.43 -6.86
CA GLU A 131 2.27 36.93 -5.93
C GLU A 131 2.47 35.45 -5.63
N ALA A 132 2.74 34.65 -6.68
CA ALA A 132 3.10 33.24 -6.53
C ALA A 132 4.27 33.06 -5.56
N ARG A 133 5.30 33.90 -5.68
CA ARG A 133 6.48 33.85 -4.81
C ARG A 133 6.17 34.24 -3.37
N ARG A 134 5.33 35.26 -3.15
CA ARG A 134 4.87 35.63 -1.80
C ARG A 134 4.11 34.48 -1.13
N GLN A 135 3.24 33.80 -1.87
CA GLN A 135 2.50 32.63 -1.38
C GLN A 135 3.44 31.47 -1.00
N LEU A 136 4.41 31.14 -1.87
CA LEU A 136 5.41 30.10 -1.57
C LEU A 136 6.31 30.47 -0.38
N ALA A 137 6.70 31.75 -0.24
CA ALA A 137 7.53 32.21 0.87
C ALA A 137 6.80 32.14 2.23
N GLN A 138 5.48 32.39 2.25
CA GLN A 138 4.68 32.27 3.47
C GLN A 138 4.60 30.83 4.00
N ILE A 139 4.61 29.84 3.10
CA ILE A 139 4.55 28.43 3.50
C ILE A 139 5.92 27.80 3.74
N GLN A 140 7.01 28.37 3.22
CA GLN A 140 8.37 27.81 3.32
C GLN A 140 8.81 27.51 4.78
N SER A 141 8.38 28.33 5.73
CA SER A 141 8.71 28.17 7.16
C SER A 141 7.76 27.26 7.93
N SER A 142 6.75 26.67 7.28
CA SER A 142 5.75 25.83 7.95
C SER A 142 6.40 24.61 8.62
N PRO A 143 6.14 24.37 9.93
CA PRO A 143 6.68 23.20 10.64
C PRO A 143 6.12 21.87 10.13
N TYR A 144 5.07 21.91 9.31
CA TYR A 144 4.38 20.73 8.77
C TYR A 144 4.92 20.26 7.41
N LEU A 145 5.92 20.96 6.86
CA LEU A 145 6.64 20.57 5.66
C LEU A 145 7.82 19.66 6.00
N ASN A 146 7.92 18.53 5.32
CA ASN A 146 9.12 17.70 5.36
C ASN A 146 10.27 18.30 4.54
N GLU A 147 11.49 17.78 4.70
CA GLU A 147 12.69 18.33 4.06
C GLU A 147 12.61 18.32 2.52
N ALA A 148 12.01 17.29 1.94
CA ALA A 148 11.83 17.19 0.49
C ALA A 148 10.85 18.26 -0.04
N GLU A 149 9.73 18.49 0.65
CA GLU A 149 8.75 19.51 0.30
C GLU A 149 9.35 20.93 0.48
N ARG A 150 10.15 21.16 1.52
CA ARG A 150 10.90 22.42 1.72
C ARG A 150 11.89 22.68 0.59
N SER A 151 12.63 21.64 0.17
CA SER A 151 13.54 21.71 -0.96
C SER A 151 12.81 22.04 -2.26
N GLU A 152 11.67 21.39 -2.53
CA GLU A 152 10.85 21.66 -3.72
C GLU A 152 10.32 23.11 -3.73
N ILE A 153 9.84 23.61 -2.59
CA ILE A 153 9.38 25.00 -2.46
C ILE A 153 10.54 25.97 -2.71
N THR A 154 11.72 25.67 -2.17
CA THR A 154 12.93 26.49 -2.36
C THR A 154 13.35 26.51 -3.83
N GLN A 155 13.42 25.35 -4.48
CA GLN A 155 13.72 25.25 -5.90
C GLN A 155 12.71 26.01 -6.77
N LYS A 156 11.41 25.94 -6.40
CA LYS A 156 10.36 26.70 -7.08
C LYS A 156 10.52 28.21 -6.88
N LEU A 157 10.81 28.65 -5.65
CA LEU A 157 11.10 30.05 -5.34
C LEU A 157 12.29 30.59 -6.15
N ASP A 158 13.32 29.77 -6.35
CA ASP A 158 14.49 30.11 -7.16
C ASP A 158 14.16 30.16 -8.66
N SER A 159 13.38 29.19 -9.15
CA SER A 159 12.97 29.12 -10.56
C SER A 159 12.07 30.30 -10.99
N LEU A 160 11.33 30.89 -10.04
CA LEU A 160 10.47 32.05 -10.29
C LEU A 160 11.23 33.38 -10.39
N GLY A 161 12.57 33.37 -10.23
CA GLY A 161 13.52 34.36 -10.78
C GLY A 161 13.30 35.84 -10.45
N GLY A 162 14.11 36.40 -9.56
CA GLY A 162 14.29 37.85 -9.37
C GLY A 162 14.69 38.22 -7.94
N PRO A 163 15.33 39.37 -7.69
CA PRO A 163 15.38 39.94 -6.34
C PRO A 163 13.96 40.36 -5.93
N ILE A 164 13.54 40.03 -4.70
CA ILE A 164 12.30 40.58 -4.14
C ILE A 164 12.55 42.08 -4.00
N ALA A 165 12.05 42.90 -4.93
CA ALA A 165 12.09 44.35 -4.77
C ALA A 165 11.33 44.70 -3.49
N ALA A 166 12.06 45.21 -2.50
CA ALA A 166 11.61 45.41 -1.13
C ALA A 166 10.65 46.62 -0.95
N THR A 167 9.80 46.90 -1.94
CA THR A 167 8.85 48.02 -1.86
C THR A 167 7.43 47.51 -2.12
N PRO A 168 6.59 47.38 -1.07
CA PRO A 168 5.19 47.02 -1.24
C PRO A 168 4.40 48.22 -1.79
N PRO A 169 3.47 48.04 -2.75
CA PRO A 169 2.33 48.93 -2.83
C PRO A 169 1.49 48.73 -1.56
N ALA A 170 1.09 49.84 -0.95
CA ALA A 170 0.34 49.87 0.30
C ALA A 170 -0.90 48.95 0.23
N PRO A 171 -1.07 48.00 1.17
CA PRO A 171 -2.25 47.18 1.23
C PRO A 171 -3.44 48.04 1.67
N THR A 172 -4.55 47.90 0.95
CA THR A 172 -5.86 48.35 1.41
C THR A 172 -6.15 47.64 2.73
N ALA A 173 -6.32 48.42 3.79
CA ALA A 173 -6.47 47.96 5.16
C ALA A 173 -7.80 47.21 5.36
N ALA A 174 -7.80 45.91 5.14
CA ALA A 174 -8.75 44.97 5.72
C ALA A 174 -8.12 43.57 5.72
N ALA A 175 -7.95 42.97 6.90
CA ALA A 175 -7.48 41.61 7.15
C ALA A 175 -5.94 41.36 7.17
N ALA A 176 -5.22 41.98 8.10
CA ALA A 176 -4.03 41.39 8.72
C ALA A 176 -3.73 42.07 10.07
N ALA A 177 -4.56 41.80 11.08
CA ALA A 177 -4.14 42.05 12.45
C ALA A 177 -3.21 40.89 12.85
N GLY A 178 -1.95 41.19 13.16
CA GLY A 178 -1.06 40.22 13.80
C GLY A 178 -1.66 39.71 15.11
N PRO A 179 -1.09 38.65 15.72
CA PRO A 179 -1.56 38.15 17.00
C PRO A 179 -1.63 39.31 17.99
N THR A 180 -2.81 39.50 18.57
CA THR A 180 -3.00 40.55 19.57
C THR A 180 -2.14 40.23 20.79
N ALA A 181 -1.85 41.23 21.64
CA ALA A 181 -1.12 40.98 22.88
C ALA A 181 -1.78 39.86 23.73
N ALA A 182 -3.12 39.76 23.67
CA ALA A 182 -3.88 38.68 24.30
C ALA A 182 -3.60 37.30 23.69
N ASP A 183 -3.35 37.20 22.38
CA ASP A 183 -3.01 35.93 21.73
C ASP A 183 -1.59 35.48 22.09
N ILE A 184 -0.65 36.42 22.21
CA ILE A 184 0.72 36.15 22.67
C ILE A 184 0.70 35.67 24.13
N GLU A 185 -0.10 36.29 24.99
CA GLU A 185 -0.25 35.87 26.39
C GLU A 185 -0.92 34.49 26.52
N ARG A 186 -1.94 34.20 25.70
CA ARG A 186 -2.53 32.85 25.65
C ARG A 186 -1.52 31.79 25.21
N GLN A 187 -0.69 32.08 24.22
CA GLN A 187 0.36 31.16 23.77
C GLN A 187 1.41 30.92 24.85
N ALA A 188 1.81 31.96 25.59
CA ALA A 188 2.73 31.84 26.71
C ALA A 188 2.13 30.98 27.85
N ALA A 189 0.83 31.13 28.13
CA ALA A 189 0.12 30.28 29.09
C ALA A 189 0.15 28.80 28.69
N VAL A 190 -0.19 28.49 27.43
CA VAL A 190 -0.18 27.11 26.91
C VAL A 190 1.23 26.51 26.96
N ALA A 191 2.26 27.28 26.61
CA ALA A 191 3.65 26.82 26.67
C ALA A 191 4.10 26.50 28.11
N LEU A 192 3.74 27.34 29.08
CA LEU A 192 4.07 27.13 30.49
C LEU A 192 3.37 25.89 31.07
N TYR A 193 2.10 25.67 30.74
CA TYR A 193 1.36 24.48 31.15
C TYR A 193 1.98 23.20 30.58
N ASN A 194 2.24 23.14 29.27
CA ASN A 194 2.81 21.96 28.62
C ASN A 194 4.20 21.61 29.17
N ARG A 195 5.05 22.62 29.38
CA ARG A 195 6.37 22.42 29.98
C ARG A 195 6.29 21.86 31.40
N SER A 196 5.36 22.37 32.21
CA SER A 196 5.15 21.91 33.59
C SER A 196 4.62 20.47 33.63
N TYR A 197 3.75 20.12 32.67
CA TYR A 197 3.24 18.77 32.51
C TYR A 197 4.31 17.76 32.06
N ASP A 198 5.20 18.16 31.16
CA ASP A 198 6.34 17.32 30.76
C ASP A 198 7.30 17.05 31.93
N LEU A 199 7.56 18.06 32.78
CA LEU A 199 8.38 17.90 33.99
C LEU A 199 7.72 16.94 34.97
N TYR A 200 6.40 17.02 35.15
CA TYR A 200 5.62 16.09 35.97
C TYR A 200 5.77 14.65 35.47
N ARG A 201 5.65 14.42 34.16
CA ARG A 201 5.80 13.09 33.55
C ARG A 201 7.20 12.50 33.68
N ARG A 202 8.23 13.35 33.72
CA ARG A 202 9.63 12.94 33.91
C ARG A 202 9.98 12.66 35.38
N GLY A 203 9.00 12.76 36.30
CA GLY A 203 9.22 12.60 37.74
C GLY A 203 9.96 13.78 38.38
N GLN A 204 10.12 14.90 37.66
CA GLN A 204 10.74 16.11 38.18
C GLN A 204 9.67 16.95 38.91
N PHE A 205 9.23 16.44 40.05
CA PHE A 205 8.05 16.92 40.76
C PHE A 205 8.20 18.36 41.27
N GLU A 206 9.34 18.73 41.83
CA GLU A 206 9.62 20.11 42.30
C GLU A 206 9.52 21.18 41.19
N PRO A 207 10.25 21.08 40.06
CA PRO A 207 10.13 22.08 39.00
C PRO A 207 8.77 22.03 38.28
N ALA A 208 8.11 20.86 38.23
CA ALA A 208 6.75 20.76 37.72
C ALA A 208 5.75 21.54 38.59
N LYS A 209 5.85 21.40 39.92
CA LYS A 209 5.02 22.13 40.89
C LYS A 209 5.22 23.63 40.76
N ALA A 210 6.47 24.08 40.69
CA ALA A 210 6.79 25.50 40.50
C ALA A 210 6.16 26.07 39.21
N GLY A 211 6.26 25.35 38.10
CA GLY A 211 5.67 25.78 36.82
C GLY A 211 4.14 25.82 36.83
N PHE A 212 3.48 24.85 37.50
CA PHE A 212 2.03 24.86 37.68
C PHE A 212 1.56 26.00 38.60
N GLN A 213 2.31 26.30 39.66
CA GLN A 213 2.04 27.44 40.54
C GLN A 213 2.23 28.77 39.82
N GLU A 214 3.25 28.91 38.99
CA GLU A 214 3.46 30.08 38.14
C GLU A 214 2.32 30.25 37.13
N PHE A 215 1.88 29.15 36.51
CA PHE A 215 0.75 29.16 35.57
C PHE A 215 -0.54 29.65 36.24
N LEU A 216 -0.88 29.12 37.43
CA LEU A 216 -2.03 29.59 38.18
C LEU A 216 -1.88 31.04 38.61
N THR A 217 -0.71 31.46 39.10
CA THR A 217 -0.51 32.83 39.59
C THR A 217 -0.62 33.86 38.47
N ARG A 218 -0.04 33.55 37.30
CA ARG A 218 0.07 34.51 36.19
C ARG A 218 -1.16 34.54 35.29
N TYR A 219 -1.87 33.41 35.15
CA TYR A 219 -2.93 33.27 34.16
C TYR A 219 -4.32 32.96 34.74
N ASN A 220 -4.51 33.00 36.06
CA ASN A 220 -5.78 32.64 36.71
C ASN A 220 -7.01 33.33 36.10
N GLU A 221 -6.89 34.61 35.77
CA GLU A 221 -8.00 35.43 35.24
C GLU A 221 -8.31 35.16 33.77
N MET A 222 -7.36 34.57 33.03
CA MET A 222 -7.50 34.27 31.60
C MET A 222 -7.91 32.82 31.31
N ILE A 223 -7.69 31.91 32.25
CA ILE A 223 -7.96 30.48 32.06
C ILE A 223 -9.37 30.11 32.56
N PRO A 224 -10.07 29.19 31.87
CA PRO A 224 -11.33 28.66 32.38
C PRO A 224 -11.13 28.00 33.76
N PRO A 225 -12.10 28.11 34.69
CA PRO A 225 -11.97 27.57 36.05
C PRO A 225 -11.70 26.06 36.07
N GLN A 226 -12.19 25.32 35.07
CA GLN A 226 -11.94 23.88 34.94
C GLN A 226 -10.46 23.55 34.72
N VAL A 227 -9.74 24.43 34.00
CA VAL A 227 -8.30 24.27 33.76
C VAL A 227 -7.52 24.57 35.04
N ALA A 228 -7.93 25.60 35.78
CA ALA A 228 -7.34 25.93 37.08
C ALA A 228 -7.50 24.76 38.07
N GLU A 229 -8.69 24.14 38.14
CA GLU A 229 -8.94 22.96 38.98
C GLU A 229 -8.10 21.74 38.56
N ALA A 230 -7.91 21.51 37.25
CA ALA A 230 -7.05 20.43 36.76
C ALA A 230 -5.59 20.63 37.17
N VAL A 231 -5.07 21.86 37.04
CA VAL A 231 -3.71 22.21 37.49
C VAL A 231 -3.57 22.04 39.01
N GLN A 232 -4.59 22.44 39.78
CA GLN A 232 -4.60 22.27 41.24
C GLN A 232 -4.55 20.79 41.65
N ARG A 233 -5.25 19.91 40.93
CA ARG A 233 -5.15 18.45 41.15
C ARG A 233 -3.75 17.89 40.86
N HIS A 234 -3.07 18.40 39.83
CA HIS A 234 -1.67 18.02 39.56
C HIS A 234 -0.74 18.45 40.70
N ILE A 235 -0.91 19.67 41.23
CA ILE A 235 -0.14 20.14 42.39
C ILE A 235 -0.39 19.24 43.61
N GLN A 236 -1.64 18.88 43.91
CA GLN A 236 -1.96 17.97 45.01
C GLN A 236 -1.36 16.57 44.84
N SER A 237 -1.37 16.04 43.60
CA SER A 237 -0.72 14.77 43.29
C SER A 237 0.79 14.83 43.51
N ILE A 238 1.42 15.93 43.07
CA ILE A 238 2.84 16.20 43.32
C ILE A 238 3.14 16.27 44.81
N ASP A 239 2.32 16.98 45.58
CA ASP A 239 2.45 17.06 47.03
C ASP A 239 2.33 15.68 47.69
N GLY A 240 1.46 14.80 47.18
CA GLY A 240 1.39 13.40 47.62
C GLY A 240 2.66 12.60 47.32
N HIS A 241 3.33 12.87 46.19
CA HIS A 241 4.63 12.26 45.85
C HIS A 241 5.78 12.82 46.70
N LEU A 242 5.75 14.10 47.05
CA LEU A 242 6.78 14.75 47.86
C LEU A 242 6.61 14.50 49.37
N ALA A 243 5.37 14.36 49.85
CA ALA A 243 5.04 14.15 51.28
C ALA A 243 5.21 12.70 51.75
N LYS A 244 5.47 11.75 50.85
CA LYS A 244 5.99 10.43 51.21
C LYS A 244 7.52 10.46 51.17
N PRO A 245 8.23 10.71 52.29
CA PRO A 245 9.64 10.40 52.37
C PRO A 245 9.77 8.87 52.38
N GLU A 246 9.80 8.26 51.20
CA GLU A 246 10.18 6.86 51.06
C GLU A 246 11.67 6.74 51.42
N THR A 247 11.92 6.47 52.69
CA THR A 247 12.97 5.55 53.13
C THR A 247 12.65 4.15 52.58
N ARG A 248 12.71 4.02 51.26
CA ARG A 248 12.68 2.73 50.57
C ARG A 248 13.86 2.74 49.63
N SER A 249 15.03 2.51 50.22
CA SER A 249 16.13 1.89 49.50
C SER A 249 15.63 0.54 49.00
N VAL A 250 15.00 0.52 47.83
CA VAL A 250 14.89 -0.69 47.04
C VAL A 250 16.33 -1.02 46.67
N THR A 251 16.93 -1.92 47.44
CA THR A 251 18.11 -2.67 47.03
C THR A 251 17.68 -3.50 45.82
N VAL A 252 17.65 -2.87 44.64
CA VAL A 252 17.56 -3.57 43.37
C VAL A 252 18.74 -4.53 43.38
N SER A 253 18.44 -5.83 43.34
CA SER A 253 19.49 -6.85 43.37
C SER A 253 20.49 -6.52 42.26
N PRO A 254 21.81 -6.58 42.51
CA PRO A 254 22.83 -6.35 41.48
C PRO A 254 22.60 -7.19 40.20
N GLU A 255 21.88 -8.31 40.32
CA GLU A 255 21.48 -9.16 39.19
C GLU A 255 20.41 -8.52 38.30
N GLU A 256 19.43 -7.79 38.84
CA GLU A 256 18.38 -7.14 38.06
C GLU A 256 18.92 -5.93 37.28
N ILE A 257 19.87 -5.20 37.87
CA ILE A 257 20.58 -4.10 37.20
C ILE A 257 21.37 -4.66 36.00
N LYS A 258 22.02 -5.81 36.19
CA LYS A 258 22.74 -6.51 35.14
C LYS A 258 21.80 -6.99 34.03
N LYS A 259 20.65 -7.59 34.36
CA LYS A 259 19.63 -8.01 33.37
C LYS A 259 19.10 -6.83 32.54
N ARG A 260 18.80 -5.69 33.17
CA ARG A 260 18.38 -4.48 32.45
C ARG A 260 19.46 -3.99 31.49
N ARG A 261 20.72 -3.96 31.94
CA ARG A 261 21.84 -3.51 31.11
C ARG A 261 22.07 -4.41 29.90
N VAL A 262 21.92 -5.72 30.05
CA VAL A 262 22.02 -6.68 28.93
C VAL A 262 20.86 -6.50 27.94
N LEU A 263 19.64 -6.25 28.42
CA LEU A 263 18.47 -5.99 27.58
C LEU A 263 18.59 -4.67 26.79
N GLU A 264 19.07 -3.60 27.44
CA GLU A 264 19.37 -2.34 26.77
C GLU A 264 20.44 -2.50 25.68
N LEU A 265 21.49 -3.27 25.97
CA LEU A 265 22.55 -3.57 25.01
C LEU A 265 22.00 -4.33 23.80
N PHE A 266 21.13 -5.32 24.00
CA PHE A 266 20.47 -6.05 22.92
C PHE A 266 19.59 -5.16 22.05
N ASN A 267 18.74 -4.33 22.65
CA ASN A 267 17.86 -3.42 21.91
C ASN A 267 18.64 -2.38 21.11
N ARG A 268 19.72 -1.83 21.70
CA ARG A 268 20.62 -0.90 21.01
C ARG A 268 21.32 -1.56 19.82
N SER A 269 21.80 -2.79 19.97
CA SER A 269 22.45 -3.56 18.90
C SER A 269 21.49 -3.83 17.75
N LYS A 270 20.22 -4.12 18.05
CA LYS A 270 19.17 -4.31 17.05
C LYS A 270 18.83 -3.02 16.30
N SER A 271 18.82 -1.86 16.95
CA SER A 271 18.66 -0.55 16.26
C SER A 271 19.80 -0.32 15.27
N LEU A 272 21.05 -0.51 15.71
CA LEU A 272 22.24 -0.35 14.88
C LEU A 272 22.24 -1.29 13.66
N TYR A 273 21.71 -2.51 13.81
CA TYR A 273 21.52 -3.44 12.69
C TYR A 273 20.58 -2.87 11.62
N TYR A 274 19.42 -2.33 12.01
CA TYR A 274 18.47 -1.74 11.06
C TYR A 274 18.95 -0.42 10.46
N GLU A 275 19.81 0.31 11.16
CA GLU A 275 20.47 1.53 10.67
C GLU A 275 21.63 1.22 9.69
N GLY A 276 21.99 -0.05 9.50
CA GLY A 276 23.09 -0.46 8.63
C GLY A 276 24.48 -0.35 9.27
N HIS A 277 24.57 -0.04 10.57
CA HIS A 277 25.81 -0.01 11.35
C HIS A 277 26.22 -1.43 11.79
N LEU A 278 26.49 -2.29 10.82
CA LEU A 278 26.67 -3.74 11.01
C LEU A 278 27.81 -4.08 11.98
N ASP A 279 28.94 -3.37 11.94
CA ASP A 279 30.08 -3.57 12.85
C ASP A 279 29.71 -3.34 14.33
N ALA A 280 29.03 -2.22 14.59
CA ALA A 280 28.63 -1.83 15.94
C ALA A 280 27.51 -2.74 16.47
N ALA A 281 26.58 -3.13 15.60
CA ALA A 281 25.53 -4.10 15.91
C ALA A 281 26.11 -5.46 16.29
N ARG A 282 27.06 -5.98 15.49
CA ARG A 282 27.73 -7.26 15.74
C ARG A 282 28.46 -7.25 17.08
N LYS A 283 29.25 -6.21 17.35
CA LYS A 283 29.98 -6.07 18.62
C LYS A 283 29.03 -6.07 19.82
N GLY A 284 27.92 -5.32 19.72
CA GLY A 284 26.91 -5.30 20.76
C GLY A 284 26.26 -6.66 20.99
N PHE A 285 25.89 -7.39 19.93
CA PHE A 285 25.34 -8.75 20.05
C PHE A 285 26.31 -9.75 20.68
N VAL A 286 27.60 -9.68 20.35
CA VAL A 286 28.65 -10.50 21.00
C VAL A 286 28.75 -10.19 22.49
N GLU A 287 28.68 -8.92 22.89
CA GLU A 287 28.68 -8.52 24.30
C GLU A 287 27.41 -9.01 25.04
N VAL A 288 26.24 -9.08 24.37
CA VAL A 288 25.02 -9.67 24.96
C VAL A 288 25.22 -11.18 25.19
N ILE A 289 25.78 -11.93 24.24
CA ILE A 289 26.06 -13.36 24.40
C ILE A 289 27.09 -13.59 25.52
N ALA A 290 28.16 -12.79 25.56
CA ALA A 290 29.22 -12.88 26.57
C ALA A 290 28.72 -12.61 28.00
N SER A 291 27.58 -11.91 28.14
CA SER A 291 26.98 -11.64 29.45
C SER A 291 26.46 -12.89 30.17
N GLY A 292 26.22 -13.99 29.46
CA GLY A 292 25.73 -15.26 30.01
C GLY A 292 24.31 -15.22 30.61
N MET A 293 23.59 -14.11 30.45
CA MET A 293 22.28 -13.86 31.07
C MET A 293 21.08 -14.12 30.13
N LEU A 294 21.33 -14.60 28.92
CA LEU A 294 20.28 -14.93 27.95
C LEU A 294 19.73 -16.34 28.20
N THR A 295 18.43 -16.53 27.98
CA THR A 295 17.85 -17.87 27.82
C THR A 295 18.43 -18.55 26.57
N PRO A 296 18.45 -19.89 26.48
CA PRO A 296 18.96 -20.59 25.30
C PRO A 296 18.31 -20.12 23.99
N GLU A 297 17.01 -19.82 24.01
CA GLU A 297 16.27 -19.28 22.88
C GLU A 297 16.69 -17.86 22.50
N ALA A 298 16.86 -16.99 23.49
CA ALA A 298 17.32 -15.62 23.26
C ALA A 298 18.76 -15.60 22.73
N LYS A 299 19.61 -16.51 23.22
CA LYS A 299 20.97 -16.71 22.72
C LYS A 299 20.97 -17.08 21.24
N LYS A 300 20.16 -18.07 20.84
CA LYS A 300 20.03 -18.49 19.44
C LYS A 300 19.60 -17.34 18.53
N ARG A 301 18.62 -16.52 18.95
CA ARG A 301 18.20 -15.34 18.18
C ARG A 301 19.32 -14.32 17.98
N VAL A 302 20.17 -14.12 19.00
CA VAL A 302 21.31 -13.21 18.90
C VAL A 302 22.39 -13.78 17.97
N GLU A 303 22.61 -15.10 18.01
CA GLU A 303 23.50 -15.82 17.09
C GLU A 303 23.03 -15.69 15.62
N ASP A 304 21.72 -15.82 15.35
CA ASP A 304 21.13 -15.64 14.01
C ASP A 304 21.38 -14.21 13.45
N TYR A 305 21.32 -13.18 14.30
CA TYR A 305 21.64 -11.81 13.89
C TYR A 305 23.12 -11.64 13.54
N ILE A 306 24.03 -12.28 14.28
CA ILE A 306 25.47 -12.23 13.98
C ILE A 306 25.75 -12.95 12.67
N GLU A 307 25.14 -14.12 12.44
CA GLU A 307 25.31 -14.86 11.19
C GLU A 307 24.79 -14.06 9.98
N THR A 308 23.65 -13.41 10.12
CA THR A 308 23.11 -12.53 9.07
C THR A 308 24.03 -11.34 8.80
N ILE A 309 24.62 -10.74 9.84
CA ILE A 309 25.60 -9.65 9.68
C ILE A 309 26.86 -10.15 8.96
N ASP A 310 27.35 -11.34 9.31
CA ASP A 310 28.55 -11.92 8.70
C ASP A 310 28.33 -12.27 7.22
N GLN A 311 27.11 -12.68 6.84
CA GLN A 311 26.72 -12.87 5.44
C GLN A 311 26.63 -11.55 4.65
N LEU A 312 26.24 -10.46 5.31
CA LEU A 312 26.09 -9.14 4.68
C LEU A 312 27.42 -8.37 4.55
N SER A 313 28.46 -8.75 5.30
CA SER A 313 29.76 -8.06 5.31
C SER A 313 30.96 -9.02 5.17
N PRO A 314 31.20 -9.59 3.97
CA PRO A 314 32.31 -10.53 3.74
C PRO A 314 33.72 -9.93 3.87
N SER A 315 33.87 -8.61 4.05
CA SER A 315 35.17 -7.93 4.24
C SER A 315 35.68 -7.92 5.69
N LEU A 316 34.92 -8.45 6.65
CA LEU A 316 35.24 -8.37 8.08
C LEU A 316 35.82 -9.68 8.66
N SER A 317 35.70 -10.80 7.95
CA SER A 317 36.15 -12.11 8.45
C SER A 317 37.68 -12.27 8.54
N ASP A 318 38.47 -11.38 7.93
CA ASP A 318 39.93 -11.46 7.91
C ASP A 318 40.64 -10.65 9.02
N LYS A 319 39.91 -10.04 9.96
CA LYS A 319 40.53 -9.33 11.10
C LYS A 319 40.22 -9.98 12.43
N GLU A 320 41.00 -11.01 12.71
CA GLU A 320 41.01 -11.82 13.92
C GLU A 320 41.19 -10.97 15.21
N LEU A 321 40.38 -11.30 16.21
CA LEU A 321 40.44 -10.83 17.59
C LEU A 321 41.65 -11.44 18.32
N THR A 322 42.58 -10.59 18.77
CA THR A 322 43.36 -10.88 19.99
C THR A 322 43.66 -9.58 20.75
N THR A 323 43.01 -9.35 21.91
CA THR A 323 43.58 -8.94 23.22
C THR A 323 42.53 -8.29 24.15
N PRO A 324 42.56 -8.55 25.48
CA PRO A 324 41.66 -7.98 26.49
C PRO A 324 42.08 -6.56 26.96
N PRO A 325 41.20 -5.80 27.66
CA PRO A 325 41.22 -4.34 27.69
C PRO A 325 42.15 -3.75 28.78
N THR A 326 42.91 -2.71 28.42
CA THR A 326 43.62 -1.83 29.36
C THR A 326 43.08 -0.40 29.27
N ALA A 327 42.74 0.11 30.46
CA ALA A 327 42.56 1.47 30.96
C ALA A 327 42.51 2.70 30.01
N VAL A 328 41.48 3.50 30.29
CA VAL A 328 41.18 4.89 29.95
C VAL A 328 42.37 5.85 30.10
N GLN A 329 42.59 6.71 29.09
CA GLN A 329 43.01 8.12 29.29
C GLN A 329 42.36 9.05 28.24
N PRO A 330 42.01 10.30 28.61
CA PRO A 330 41.31 11.25 27.75
C PRO A 330 42.29 12.06 26.90
N VAL A 331 41.96 12.27 25.61
CA VAL A 331 42.75 13.14 24.72
C VAL A 331 41.92 14.36 24.35
N THR A 332 42.49 15.51 24.72
CA THR A 332 42.16 16.89 24.34
C THR A 332 42.14 17.06 22.80
N PRO A 333 41.22 17.86 22.24
CA PRO A 333 41.26 18.21 20.82
C PRO A 333 42.31 19.31 20.54
N PRO A 334 43.13 19.19 19.48
CA PRO A 334 43.91 20.32 18.98
C PRO A 334 43.11 21.16 17.97
N ALA A 335 43.41 22.44 17.98
CA ALA A 335 42.95 23.48 17.07
C ALA A 335 43.86 23.62 15.83
N VAL A 336 43.45 24.51 14.89
CA VAL A 336 44.25 25.16 13.80
C VAL A 336 44.35 24.27 12.53
N GLU A 337 44.10 24.67 11.27
CA GLU A 337 43.84 25.93 10.52
C GLU A 337 43.36 25.56 9.08
N PRO A 338 43.01 26.54 8.21
CA PRO A 338 42.25 26.36 6.98
C PRO A 338 43.11 26.27 5.69
N ALA A 339 42.38 26.09 4.58
CA ALA A 339 42.68 26.40 3.18
C ALA A 339 42.62 25.16 2.27
N VAL A 340 41.82 25.24 1.21
CA VAL A 340 42.30 25.30 -0.19
C VAL A 340 41.09 25.64 -1.08
N VAL A 341 41.25 26.76 -1.78
CA VAL A 341 40.40 27.28 -2.85
C VAL A 341 40.56 26.40 -4.09
N ARG A 342 39.46 25.99 -4.74
CA ARG A 342 39.46 25.48 -6.13
C ARG A 342 38.57 26.37 -6.99
N PRO A 343 39.01 26.78 -8.20
CA PRO A 343 38.23 27.64 -9.08
C PRO A 343 37.12 26.85 -9.78
N VAL A 344 35.90 27.40 -9.75
CA VAL A 344 34.75 26.90 -10.52
C VAL A 344 34.81 27.46 -11.93
N VAL A 345 34.74 26.56 -12.90
CA VAL A 345 34.69 26.83 -14.34
C VAL A 345 33.28 27.29 -14.72
N GLU A 346 33.22 28.41 -15.44
CA GLU A 346 32.04 29.05 -16.03
C GLU A 346 31.48 28.21 -17.19
N PRO A 347 30.20 27.81 -17.19
CA PRO A 347 29.54 27.30 -18.39
C PRO A 347 28.87 28.41 -19.20
N ARG A 348 29.29 28.47 -20.46
CA ARG A 348 28.89 29.37 -21.54
C ARG A 348 27.41 29.20 -21.88
N ALA A 349 26.70 30.32 -22.04
CA ALA A 349 25.30 30.40 -22.44
C ALA A 349 25.08 29.83 -23.86
N VAL A 350 24.04 29.01 -24.03
CA VAL A 350 23.51 28.55 -25.31
C VAL A 350 22.17 29.25 -25.53
N GLU A 351 22.03 29.91 -26.68
CA GLU A 351 20.83 30.63 -27.12
C GLU A 351 19.64 29.69 -27.38
N PRO A 352 18.40 30.09 -27.05
CA PRO A 352 17.21 29.28 -27.33
C PRO A 352 16.73 29.46 -28.78
N VAL A 353 16.63 28.35 -29.50
CA VAL A 353 15.96 28.24 -30.80
C VAL A 353 14.44 28.13 -30.59
N THR A 354 13.68 28.94 -31.33
CA THR A 354 12.22 29.00 -31.34
C THR A 354 11.57 27.77 -32.01
N PRO A 355 10.49 27.19 -31.45
CA PRO A 355 9.70 26.16 -32.12
C PRO A 355 8.63 26.76 -33.05
N PRO A 356 8.35 26.15 -34.23
CA PRO A 356 7.25 26.56 -35.09
C PRO A 356 5.89 25.98 -34.66
N ALA A 357 4.85 26.66 -35.12
CA ALA A 357 3.45 26.57 -34.70
C ALA A 357 2.78 25.19 -34.87
N VAL A 358 1.96 24.85 -33.87
CA VAL A 358 1.06 23.68 -33.82
C VAL A 358 -0.19 23.98 -34.66
N VAL A 359 -0.46 23.09 -35.63
CA VAL A 359 -1.73 23.02 -36.37
C VAL A 359 -2.67 22.04 -35.63
N PRO A 360 -3.96 22.37 -35.43
CA PRO A 360 -4.89 21.51 -34.69
C PRO A 360 -5.31 20.26 -35.49
N PRO A 361 -5.50 19.09 -34.84
CA PRO A 361 -5.92 17.87 -35.51
C PRO A 361 -7.44 17.86 -35.79
N ALA A 362 -7.80 17.38 -36.98
CA ALA A 362 -9.17 17.12 -37.43
C ALA A 362 -9.77 15.89 -36.71
N GLN A 363 -11.08 15.96 -36.47
CA GLN A 363 -11.88 14.95 -35.77
C GLN A 363 -12.01 13.64 -36.58
N PRO A 364 -12.02 12.45 -35.93
CA PRO A 364 -12.21 11.18 -36.63
C PRO A 364 -13.68 10.90 -36.92
N THR A 365 -13.96 10.51 -38.17
CA THR A 365 -15.23 9.98 -38.66
C THR A 365 -15.49 8.59 -38.08
N VAL A 366 -16.67 8.40 -37.51
CA VAL A 366 -17.20 7.13 -36.99
C VAL A 366 -17.54 6.20 -38.17
N VAL A 367 -16.97 5.00 -38.17
CA VAL A 367 -17.37 3.90 -39.06
C VAL A 367 -17.82 2.73 -38.18
N GLU A 368 -19.08 2.31 -38.32
CA GLU A 368 -19.65 1.13 -37.67
C GLU A 368 -18.99 -0.17 -38.15
N PRO A 369 -18.75 -1.15 -37.26
CA PRO A 369 -18.35 -2.49 -37.66
C PRO A 369 -19.58 -3.40 -37.85
N VAL A 370 -19.78 -3.87 -39.08
CA VAL A 370 -20.65 -5.01 -39.42
C VAL A 370 -19.90 -6.31 -39.09
N MET A 371 -20.50 -7.18 -38.27
CA MET A 371 -19.99 -8.53 -37.99
C MET A 371 -20.19 -9.47 -39.20
N PRO A 372 -19.30 -10.46 -39.43
CA PRO A 372 -19.65 -11.66 -40.18
C PRO A 372 -19.83 -12.87 -39.26
N LEU A 373 -20.94 -13.57 -39.47
CA LEU A 373 -21.34 -14.82 -38.84
C LEU A 373 -20.86 -15.99 -39.72
N ASP A 374 -20.06 -16.88 -39.16
CA ASP A 374 -19.68 -18.16 -39.77
C ASP A 374 -20.80 -19.20 -39.62
N ALA A 375 -21.20 -19.82 -40.73
CA ALA A 375 -21.69 -21.20 -40.77
C ALA A 375 -21.45 -21.80 -42.18
N PRO A 376 -20.98 -23.05 -42.30
CA PRO A 376 -20.62 -23.65 -43.59
C PRO A 376 -21.71 -24.59 -44.13
N TYR A 377 -21.97 -24.56 -45.44
CA TYR A 377 -22.46 -25.73 -46.19
C TYR A 377 -21.92 -25.75 -47.63
N PRO A 378 -21.77 -26.95 -48.25
CA PRO A 378 -20.90 -27.20 -49.39
C PRO A 378 -21.61 -27.36 -50.75
N LEU A 379 -20.83 -27.16 -51.81
CA LEU A 379 -20.88 -27.75 -53.17
C LEU A 379 -22.19 -27.70 -53.97
N LYS A 380 -22.13 -27.06 -55.16
CA LYS A 380 -22.35 -27.73 -56.45
C LYS A 380 -21.88 -26.88 -57.64
N ALA A 381 -21.30 -27.57 -58.62
CA ALA A 381 -20.86 -27.09 -59.93
C ALA A 381 -21.99 -27.21 -60.97
N GLU A 382 -21.71 -26.74 -62.19
CA GLU A 382 -22.56 -26.68 -63.42
C GLU A 382 -23.41 -25.39 -63.45
N ASP A 383 -23.44 -24.52 -64.46
CA ASP A 383 -23.15 -24.63 -65.88
C ASP A 383 -23.06 -23.22 -66.52
N LEU A 384 -22.07 -23.02 -67.40
CA LEU A 384 -22.19 -22.51 -68.77
C LEU A 384 -22.91 -21.16 -69.12
N ILE A 385 -22.30 -20.47 -70.12
CA ILE A 385 -22.85 -19.53 -71.13
C ILE A 385 -22.59 -18.02 -70.88
N MET A 386 -21.64 -17.47 -71.66
CA MET A 386 -21.77 -16.11 -72.24
C MET A 386 -22.72 -16.18 -73.45
N PRO A 387 -23.48 -15.13 -73.81
CA PRO A 387 -22.90 -14.05 -74.61
C PRO A 387 -23.46 -12.63 -74.37
N SER A 388 -22.69 -11.66 -74.86
CA SER A 388 -23.06 -10.26 -75.20
C SER A 388 -24.33 -10.21 -76.09
N PRO A 389 -25.08 -9.09 -76.17
CA PRO A 389 -24.65 -7.93 -76.98
C PRO A 389 -25.11 -6.53 -76.50
N ALA A 390 -24.60 -5.55 -77.24
CA ALA A 390 -24.69 -4.09 -77.12
C ALA A 390 -26.10 -3.45 -77.10
N THR A 391 -26.18 -2.21 -76.59
CA THR A 391 -27.00 -1.11 -77.16
C THR A 391 -26.43 0.28 -76.79
N VAL A 392 -25.91 0.97 -77.83
CA VAL A 392 -26.06 2.39 -78.27
C VAL A 392 -26.38 3.52 -77.26
N GLY A 393 -25.62 4.63 -77.37
CA GLY A 393 -25.67 5.90 -76.58
C GLY A 393 -26.85 6.85 -76.84
N PRO A 394 -26.76 8.21 -76.67
CA PRO A 394 -25.61 9.09 -76.99
C PRO A 394 -25.41 10.38 -76.10
N ALA A 395 -24.53 11.27 -76.59
CA ALA A 395 -24.37 12.72 -76.33
C ALA A 395 -23.52 13.14 -75.09
N ALA A 396 -22.26 13.59 -75.21
CA ALA A 396 -21.66 14.72 -75.94
C ALA A 396 -21.95 16.11 -75.33
N VAL A 397 -21.07 16.55 -74.40
CA VAL A 397 -20.77 17.97 -74.13
C VAL A 397 -19.26 18.10 -73.88
N ALA A 398 -18.66 19.07 -74.57
CA ALA A 398 -17.24 19.27 -74.82
C ALA A 398 -16.38 19.71 -73.61
N PRO A 399 -15.05 19.49 -73.61
CA PRO A 399 -14.11 20.27 -72.84
C PRO A 399 -13.59 21.48 -73.64
N VAL A 400 -13.51 22.60 -72.93
CA VAL A 400 -13.07 23.92 -73.36
C VAL A 400 -11.56 23.90 -73.65
N THR A 401 -11.19 24.17 -74.90
CA THR A 401 -9.83 24.52 -75.33
C THR A 401 -9.42 25.90 -74.82
N PRO A 402 -8.23 26.07 -74.20
CA PRO A 402 -7.62 27.39 -74.09
C PRO A 402 -6.86 27.73 -75.38
N SER A 403 -7.29 28.82 -76.03
CA SER A 403 -6.60 29.49 -77.13
C SER A 403 -5.25 30.07 -76.67
N PRO A 404 -4.16 29.87 -77.43
CA PRO A 404 -3.06 30.83 -77.43
C PRO A 404 -3.31 31.90 -78.50
N LEU A 405 -3.41 33.15 -78.05
CA LEU A 405 -3.36 34.36 -78.89
C LEU A 405 -2.07 34.34 -79.71
N ARG A 406 -2.21 34.06 -81.02
CA ARG A 406 -1.18 34.37 -82.03
C ARG A 406 -1.22 35.88 -82.30
N THR A 407 -0.30 36.60 -81.70
CA THR A 407 0.09 37.94 -82.16
C THR A 407 0.81 37.79 -83.49
N THR A 408 0.14 38.14 -84.59
CA THR A 408 0.79 38.34 -85.90
C THR A 408 1.51 39.69 -85.87
N VAL A 409 2.78 39.68 -85.46
CA VAL A 409 3.70 40.78 -85.79
C VAL A 409 4.12 40.55 -87.25
N ALA A 410 3.63 41.42 -88.14
CA ALA A 410 4.15 41.54 -89.50
C ALA A 410 5.57 42.13 -89.41
N VAL A 411 6.57 41.28 -89.59
CA VAL A 411 7.97 41.67 -89.78
C VAL A 411 8.26 41.59 -91.28
N ALA A 412 8.67 42.72 -91.85
CA ALA A 412 9.13 42.88 -93.22
C ALA A 412 10.26 41.88 -93.57
N PRO A 413 10.41 41.47 -94.84
CA PRO A 413 11.48 40.57 -95.24
C PRO A 413 12.83 41.29 -95.14
N PRO A 414 13.82 40.78 -94.37
CA PRO A 414 15.18 41.25 -94.51
C PRO A 414 15.76 40.65 -95.80
N GLU A 415 16.27 41.52 -96.65
CA GLU A 415 17.13 41.17 -97.78
C GLU A 415 18.25 40.23 -97.32
N ALA A 416 18.45 39.16 -98.07
CA ALA A 416 19.49 38.18 -97.82
C ALA A 416 20.87 38.77 -98.11
N PRO A 417 21.79 38.85 -97.14
CA PRO A 417 23.19 38.67 -97.45
C PRO A 417 23.40 37.16 -97.67
N SER A 418 24.05 36.80 -98.78
CA SER A 418 24.52 35.45 -99.05
C SER A 418 25.55 35.02 -98.00
N GLY A 419 25.07 34.58 -96.84
CA GLY A 419 25.86 33.90 -95.83
C GLY A 419 26.31 32.55 -96.38
N SER A 420 27.57 32.20 -96.17
CA SER A 420 28.11 30.92 -96.58
C SER A 420 27.31 29.80 -95.92
N TYR A 421 27.13 28.65 -96.58
CA TYR A 421 26.52 27.44 -95.98
C TYR A 421 27.09 27.10 -94.58
N ILE A 422 28.35 27.48 -94.34
CA ILE A 422 29.05 27.38 -93.05
C ILE A 422 28.36 28.22 -91.95
N ASP A 423 27.85 29.40 -92.28
CA ASP A 423 27.17 30.30 -91.33
C ASP A 423 25.80 29.74 -90.91
N GLU A 424 25.05 29.11 -91.83
CA GLU A 424 23.77 28.47 -91.52
C GLU A 424 23.94 27.25 -90.60
N VAL A 425 24.95 26.42 -90.88
CA VAL A 425 25.28 25.25 -90.03
C VAL A 425 25.71 25.71 -88.64
N THR A 426 26.52 26.76 -88.56
CA THR A 426 26.99 27.33 -87.28
C THR A 426 25.83 27.93 -86.48
N ARG A 427 24.94 28.68 -87.15
CA ARG A 427 23.72 29.22 -86.53
C ARG A 427 22.82 28.10 -86.00
N ARG A 428 22.55 27.06 -86.80
CA ARG A 428 21.73 25.91 -86.38
C ARG A 428 22.33 25.19 -85.18
N ARG A 429 23.66 24.97 -85.19
CA ARG A 429 24.38 24.36 -84.06
C ARG A 429 24.25 25.18 -82.78
N ASN A 430 24.40 26.49 -82.87
CA ASN A 430 24.29 27.40 -81.73
C ASN A 430 22.86 27.42 -81.16
N VAL A 431 21.83 27.38 -82.00
CA VAL A 431 20.43 27.29 -81.56
C VAL A 431 20.16 25.98 -80.82
N VAL A 432 20.61 24.84 -81.35
CA VAL A 432 20.44 23.52 -80.68
C VAL A 432 21.20 23.47 -79.35
N ARG A 433 22.42 24.02 -79.30
CA ARG A 433 23.20 24.13 -78.05
C ARG A 433 22.50 25.00 -77.02
N GLY A 434 22.00 26.17 -77.42
CA GLY A 434 21.27 27.08 -76.53
C GLY A 434 19.97 26.47 -75.99
N HIS A 435 19.21 25.79 -76.85
CA HIS A 435 18.00 25.08 -76.44
C HIS A 435 18.32 23.94 -75.46
N THR A 436 19.33 23.12 -75.75
CA THR A 436 19.72 22.00 -74.88
C THR A 436 20.18 22.52 -73.52
N LYS A 437 20.99 23.60 -73.49
CA LYS A 437 21.40 24.25 -72.26
C LYS A 437 20.22 24.69 -71.40
N ALA A 438 19.25 25.40 -72.00
CA ALA A 438 18.07 25.87 -71.28
C ALA A 438 17.21 24.71 -70.73
N MET A 439 17.09 23.61 -71.49
CA MET A 439 16.37 22.41 -71.02
C MET A 439 17.07 21.72 -69.86
N VAL A 440 18.40 21.62 -69.88
CA VAL A 440 19.17 21.06 -68.76
C VAL A 440 19.03 21.94 -67.51
N GLU A 441 19.20 23.26 -67.66
CA GLU A 441 19.05 24.21 -66.54
C GLU A 441 17.63 24.19 -65.95
N ASP A 442 16.59 24.19 -66.79
CA ASP A 442 15.20 24.09 -66.35
C ASP A 442 14.90 22.76 -65.64
N ALA A 443 15.44 21.64 -66.15
CA ALA A 443 15.26 20.33 -65.53
C ALA A 443 15.92 20.25 -64.14
N VAL A 444 17.11 20.84 -63.96
CA VAL A 444 17.79 20.90 -62.65
C VAL A 444 16.99 21.77 -61.66
N ILE A 445 16.51 22.94 -62.09
CA ILE A 445 15.66 23.81 -61.26
C ILE A 445 14.38 23.09 -60.84
N LYS A 446 13.73 22.38 -61.78
CA LYS A 446 12.54 21.57 -61.51
C LYS A 446 12.83 20.42 -60.55
N ALA A 447 13.92 19.69 -60.76
CA ALA A 447 14.32 18.59 -59.88
C ALA A 447 14.54 19.06 -58.44
N HIS A 448 15.24 20.18 -58.24
CA HIS A 448 15.40 20.76 -56.91
C HIS A 448 14.09 21.25 -56.30
N ARG A 449 13.22 21.89 -57.09
CA ARG A 449 11.90 22.33 -56.61
C ARG A 449 11.04 21.15 -56.18
N PHE A 450 10.98 20.10 -56.99
CA PHE A 450 10.22 18.89 -56.68
C PHE A 450 10.80 18.14 -55.47
N ALA A 451 12.13 18.07 -55.35
CA ALA A 451 12.78 17.54 -54.15
C ALA A 451 12.45 18.34 -52.89
N GLY A 452 12.32 19.67 -52.99
CA GLY A 452 11.87 20.53 -51.88
C GLY A 452 10.42 20.29 -51.47
N ASN A 453 9.58 19.80 -52.39
CA ASN A 453 8.18 19.46 -52.15
C ASN A 453 7.97 17.97 -51.84
N ASN A 454 9.04 17.18 -51.69
CA ASN A 454 9.00 15.71 -51.56
C ASN A 454 8.37 14.96 -52.75
N GLU A 455 8.27 15.60 -53.91
CA GLU A 455 7.72 15.02 -55.15
C GLU A 455 8.83 14.41 -56.02
N PHE A 456 9.60 13.46 -55.46
CA PHE A 456 10.81 12.91 -56.10
C PHE A 456 10.55 12.32 -57.50
N ASP A 457 9.41 11.68 -57.72
CA ASP A 457 9.07 11.05 -59.01
C ASP A 457 8.97 12.09 -60.14
N LYS A 458 8.42 13.28 -59.87
CA LYS A 458 8.36 14.38 -60.86
C LYS A 458 9.74 14.97 -61.15
N GLY A 459 10.61 14.98 -60.14
CA GLY A 459 12.01 15.37 -60.29
C GLY A 459 12.79 14.42 -61.20
N GLU A 460 12.62 13.10 -61.01
CA GLU A 460 13.22 12.08 -61.87
C GLU A 460 12.71 12.18 -63.31
N GLU A 461 11.41 12.40 -63.52
CA GLU A 461 10.82 12.55 -64.86
C GLU A 461 11.38 13.77 -65.61
N ALA A 462 11.56 14.90 -64.92
CA ALA A 462 12.17 16.10 -65.49
C ALA A 462 13.63 15.85 -65.93
N LEU A 463 14.43 15.18 -65.08
CA LEU A 463 15.81 14.83 -65.40
C LEU A 463 15.88 13.80 -66.55
N LYS A 464 14.99 12.82 -66.59
CA LYS A 464 14.91 11.82 -67.67
C LYS A 464 14.59 12.47 -69.02
N THR A 465 13.67 13.45 -69.03
CA THR A 465 13.31 14.21 -70.24
C THR A 465 14.50 15.03 -70.76
N ALA A 466 15.27 15.66 -69.85
CA ALA A 466 16.50 16.36 -70.22
C ALA A 466 17.59 15.41 -70.74
N LYS A 467 17.81 14.25 -70.10
CA LYS A 467 18.76 13.23 -70.56
C LYS A 467 18.43 12.76 -71.98
N ASN A 468 17.16 12.50 -72.28
CA ASN A 468 16.70 12.14 -73.63
C ASN A 468 16.98 13.25 -74.65
N THR A 469 16.75 14.52 -74.27
CA THR A 469 16.99 15.67 -75.15
C THR A 469 18.48 15.89 -75.44
N VAL A 470 19.34 15.71 -74.44
CA VAL A 470 20.81 15.77 -74.60
C VAL A 470 21.30 14.67 -75.54
N SER A 471 20.79 13.44 -75.37
CA SER A 471 21.12 12.31 -76.25
C SER A 471 20.66 12.51 -77.70
N LEU A 472 19.45 13.04 -77.91
CA LEU A 472 18.95 13.36 -79.26
C LEU A 472 19.79 14.42 -79.99
N ASN A 473 20.46 15.30 -79.25
CA ASN A 473 21.23 16.44 -79.79
C ASN A 473 22.76 16.20 -79.82
N GLU A 474 23.23 14.99 -79.56
CA GLU A 474 24.65 14.63 -79.43
C GLU A 474 25.52 15.15 -80.58
N MET A 475 25.07 14.95 -81.83
CA MET A 475 25.77 15.37 -83.04
C MET A 475 26.04 16.89 -83.10
N TYR A 476 25.13 17.70 -82.55
CA TYR A 476 25.24 19.17 -82.58
C TYR A 476 26.02 19.74 -81.39
N LEU A 477 26.00 19.07 -80.24
CA LEU A 477 26.71 19.47 -79.04
C LEU A 477 28.23 19.34 -79.20
N GLY A 478 28.68 18.22 -79.75
CA GLY A 478 30.09 17.82 -79.69
C GLY A 478 30.42 17.15 -78.36
N PRO A 479 31.56 16.43 -78.29
CA PRO A 479 31.86 15.50 -77.19
C PRO A 479 31.97 16.21 -75.84
N GLU A 480 32.72 17.32 -75.76
CA GLU A 480 32.96 18.03 -74.49
C GLU A 480 31.66 18.52 -73.82
N LEU A 481 30.76 19.15 -74.60
CA LEU A 481 29.49 19.66 -74.06
C LEU A 481 28.53 18.53 -73.70
N PHE A 482 28.49 17.47 -74.52
CA PHE A 482 27.67 16.31 -74.25
C PHE A 482 28.06 15.64 -72.93
N ASP A 483 29.36 15.38 -72.74
CA ASP A 483 29.89 14.78 -71.51
C ASP A 483 29.62 15.69 -70.30
N SER A 484 29.76 17.01 -70.46
CA SER A 484 29.47 17.96 -69.38
C SER A 484 28.00 17.89 -68.93
N TYR A 485 27.05 17.84 -69.88
CA TYR A 485 25.63 17.78 -69.54
C TYR A 485 25.20 16.42 -68.99
N GLN A 486 25.78 15.33 -69.50
CA GLN A 486 25.57 14.01 -68.94
C GLN A 486 26.04 13.94 -67.49
N ASN A 487 27.25 14.45 -67.20
CA ASN A 487 27.78 14.47 -65.84
C ASN A 487 26.93 15.30 -64.87
N ILE A 488 26.44 16.48 -65.30
CA ILE A 488 25.53 17.31 -64.50
C ILE A 488 24.23 16.55 -64.20
N LEU A 489 23.56 16.01 -65.23
CA LEU A 489 22.29 15.29 -65.06
C LEU A 489 22.45 14.00 -64.26
N GLN A 490 23.62 13.35 -64.36
CA GLN A 490 23.96 12.16 -63.59
C GLN A 490 24.16 12.51 -62.11
N HIS A 491 24.98 13.53 -61.83
CA HIS A 491 25.18 14.04 -60.47
C HIS A 491 23.87 14.45 -59.81
N GLU A 492 23.02 15.19 -60.51
CA GLU A 492 21.73 15.63 -59.97
C GLU A 492 20.77 14.46 -59.73
N SER A 493 20.80 13.42 -60.56
CA SER A 493 20.01 12.21 -60.29
C SER A 493 20.49 11.45 -59.06
N GLU A 494 21.79 11.41 -58.79
CA GLU A 494 22.36 10.79 -57.59
C GLU A 494 21.98 11.58 -56.33
N VAL A 495 22.10 12.92 -56.38
CA VAL A 495 21.67 13.80 -55.27
C VAL A 495 20.18 13.62 -54.96
N LEU A 496 19.34 13.49 -55.99
CA LEU A 496 17.90 13.30 -55.82
C LEU A 496 17.57 11.92 -55.22
N ALA A 497 18.27 10.86 -55.65
CA ALA A 497 18.13 9.51 -55.09
C ALA A 497 18.55 9.45 -53.61
N ASP A 498 19.68 10.08 -53.25
CA ASP A 498 20.15 10.18 -51.86
C ASP A 498 19.14 10.88 -50.96
N ARG A 499 18.53 11.99 -51.43
CA ARG A 499 17.49 12.70 -50.68
C ARG A 499 16.24 11.84 -50.50
N ARG A 500 15.81 11.10 -51.53
CA ARG A 500 14.68 10.17 -51.46
C ARG A 500 14.92 9.10 -50.41
N GLN A 501 16.10 8.48 -50.41
CA GLN A 501 16.46 7.45 -49.44
C GLN A 501 16.47 8.01 -48.00
N LYS A 502 17.04 9.19 -47.78
CA LYS A 502 17.02 9.86 -46.46
C LYS A 502 15.61 10.17 -46.00
N HIS A 503 14.75 10.68 -46.88
CA HIS A 503 13.35 10.95 -46.56
C HIS A 503 12.60 9.65 -46.21
N GLU A 504 12.78 8.58 -46.99
CA GLU A 504 12.14 7.30 -46.71
C GLU A 504 12.58 6.70 -45.38
N LEU A 505 13.88 6.76 -45.06
CA LEU A 505 14.39 6.35 -43.75
C LEU A 505 13.75 7.15 -42.62
N ALA A 506 13.68 8.48 -42.74
CA ALA A 506 13.05 9.34 -41.75
C ALA A 506 11.57 9.01 -41.54
N VAL A 507 10.81 8.77 -42.62
CA VAL A 507 9.40 8.35 -42.54
C VAL A 507 9.26 6.98 -41.86
N ARG A 508 10.11 6.00 -42.20
CA ARG A 508 10.10 4.68 -41.55
C ARG A 508 10.43 4.78 -40.06
N GLU A 509 11.40 5.60 -39.68
CA GLU A 509 11.74 5.85 -38.27
C GLU A 509 10.59 6.50 -37.52
N GLN A 510 9.96 7.52 -38.12
CA GLN A 510 8.78 8.16 -37.54
C GLN A 510 7.61 7.18 -37.37
N GLN A 511 7.36 6.31 -38.34
CA GLN A 511 6.33 5.27 -38.25
C GLN A 511 6.65 4.25 -37.15
N ARG A 512 7.91 3.82 -37.04
CA ARG A 512 8.35 2.92 -35.96
C ARG A 512 8.20 3.57 -34.59
N ALA A 513 8.63 4.82 -34.45
CA ALA A 513 8.48 5.59 -33.21
C ALA A 513 6.99 5.77 -32.86
N GLY A 514 6.14 6.07 -33.84
CA GLY A 514 4.69 6.15 -33.67
C GLY A 514 4.05 4.82 -33.23
N ALA A 515 4.46 3.70 -33.82
CA ALA A 515 3.96 2.38 -33.45
C ALA A 515 4.39 1.98 -32.02
N ILE A 516 5.65 2.27 -31.65
CA ILE A 516 6.15 2.04 -30.29
C ILE A 516 5.40 2.91 -29.29
N ALA A 517 5.22 4.20 -29.58
CA ALA A 517 4.48 5.13 -28.72
C ALA A 517 3.02 4.70 -28.55
N ALA A 518 2.35 4.27 -29.64
CA ALA A 518 0.99 3.77 -29.59
C ALA A 518 0.88 2.47 -28.75
N GLN A 519 1.84 1.56 -28.89
CA GLN A 519 1.88 0.34 -28.08
C GLN A 519 2.13 0.64 -26.60
N ALA A 520 3.03 1.57 -26.29
CA ALA A 520 3.30 2.00 -24.92
C ALA A 520 2.06 2.63 -24.27
N ALA A 521 1.41 3.57 -24.98
CA ALA A 521 0.17 4.20 -24.52
C ALA A 521 -0.96 3.18 -24.30
N HIS A 522 -1.06 2.16 -25.16
CA HIS A 522 -2.05 1.09 -24.98
C HIS A 522 -1.76 0.25 -23.73
N ARG A 523 -0.48 -0.10 -23.47
CA ARG A 523 -0.09 -0.83 -22.25
C ARG A 523 -0.38 -0.02 -20.98
N GLU A 524 -0.08 1.27 -20.98
CA GLU A 524 -0.35 2.16 -19.85
C GLU A 524 -1.87 2.26 -19.58
N LYS A 525 -2.68 2.38 -20.64
CA LYS A 525 -4.14 2.37 -20.51
C LYS A 525 -4.66 1.05 -19.92
N MET A 526 -4.15 -0.09 -20.37
CA MET A 526 -4.56 -1.39 -19.83
C MET A 526 -4.15 -1.56 -18.35
N GLU A 527 -2.97 -1.07 -17.97
CA GLU A 527 -2.50 -1.14 -16.58
C GLU A 527 -3.32 -0.22 -15.66
N THR A 528 -3.64 1.00 -16.12
CA THR A 528 -4.50 1.92 -15.35
C THR A 528 -5.92 1.36 -15.19
N GLU A 529 -6.51 0.77 -16.24
CA GLU A 529 -7.80 0.08 -16.16
C GLU A 529 -7.74 -1.14 -15.22
N ARG A 530 -6.65 -1.92 -15.27
CA ARG A 530 -6.40 -3.04 -14.35
C ARG A 530 -6.37 -2.56 -12.90
N GLN A 531 -5.61 -1.51 -12.60
CA GLN A 531 -5.51 -0.93 -11.26
C GLN A 531 -6.85 -0.39 -10.75
N GLN A 532 -7.62 0.28 -11.61
CA GLN A 532 -8.97 0.74 -11.26
C GLN A 532 -9.91 -0.43 -10.93
N ARG A 533 -9.84 -1.53 -11.68
CA ARG A 533 -10.62 -2.74 -11.38
C ARG A 533 -10.19 -3.37 -10.04
N ILE A 534 -8.89 -3.48 -9.79
CA ILE A 534 -8.36 -3.97 -8.51
C ILE A 534 -8.88 -3.13 -7.35
N ALA A 535 -8.77 -1.80 -7.44
CA ALA A 535 -9.27 -0.88 -6.42
C ALA A 535 -10.79 -1.02 -6.19
N THR A 536 -11.56 -1.14 -7.28
CA THR A 536 -13.03 -1.32 -7.21
C THR A 536 -13.42 -2.65 -6.53
N LEU A 537 -12.71 -3.74 -6.86
CA LEU A 537 -12.94 -5.05 -6.24
C LEU A 537 -12.60 -5.04 -4.75
N LEU A 538 -11.52 -4.36 -4.38
CA LEU A 538 -11.09 -4.23 -3.00
C LEU A 538 -12.09 -3.41 -2.17
N ASP A 539 -12.55 -2.26 -2.69
CA ASP A 539 -13.60 -1.44 -2.06
C ASP A 539 -14.92 -2.21 -1.90
N SER A 540 -15.30 -2.97 -2.95
CA SER A 540 -16.47 -3.86 -2.88
C SER A 540 -16.31 -4.94 -1.80
N ALA A 541 -15.13 -5.55 -1.67
CA ALA A 541 -14.83 -6.53 -0.64
C ALA A 541 -14.97 -5.94 0.78
N TYR A 542 -14.44 -4.73 1.01
CA TYR A 542 -14.63 -4.01 2.28
C TYR A 542 -16.11 -3.73 2.55
N SER A 543 -16.86 -3.27 1.53
CA SER A 543 -18.30 -3.01 1.69
C SER A 543 -19.10 -4.27 2.06
N TYR A 544 -18.72 -5.45 1.53
CA TYR A 544 -19.34 -6.72 1.89
C TYR A 544 -18.95 -7.17 3.30
N TRP A 545 -17.72 -6.92 3.70
CA TRP A 545 -17.25 -7.19 5.06
C TRP A 545 -18.01 -6.33 6.11
N ASP A 546 -18.20 -5.04 5.84
CA ASP A 546 -19.01 -4.13 6.69
C ASP A 546 -20.46 -4.60 6.80
N GLN A 547 -21.02 -5.13 5.71
CA GLN A 547 -22.35 -5.74 5.67
C GLN A 547 -22.39 -7.14 6.29
N GLN A 548 -21.28 -7.62 6.86
CA GLN A 548 -21.15 -8.96 7.44
C GLN A 548 -21.39 -10.11 6.45
N LYS A 549 -21.26 -9.86 5.14
CA LYS A 549 -21.39 -10.83 4.05
C LYS A 549 -20.03 -11.40 3.67
N TYR A 550 -19.41 -12.14 4.59
CA TYR A 550 -18.02 -12.58 4.47
C TYR A 550 -17.76 -13.52 3.28
N GLU A 551 -18.70 -14.39 2.92
CA GLU A 551 -18.56 -15.26 1.74
C GLU A 551 -18.53 -14.46 0.43
N ALA A 552 -19.34 -13.39 0.33
CA ALA A 552 -19.33 -12.51 -0.83
C ALA A 552 -18.04 -11.68 -0.89
N ALA A 553 -17.55 -11.21 0.27
CA ALA A 553 -16.26 -10.52 0.36
C ALA A 553 -15.12 -11.44 -0.11
N MET A 554 -15.11 -12.71 0.31
CA MET A 554 -14.14 -13.70 -0.13
C MET A 554 -14.14 -13.87 -1.66
N GLY A 555 -15.33 -13.98 -2.28
CA GLY A 555 -15.44 -14.10 -3.73
C GLY A 555 -14.88 -12.89 -4.50
N GLN A 556 -15.03 -11.68 -3.96
CA GLN A 556 -14.40 -10.48 -4.55
C GLN A 556 -12.87 -10.52 -4.42
N LEU A 557 -12.36 -10.95 -3.27
CA LEU A 557 -10.92 -11.08 -3.02
C LEU A 557 -10.27 -12.15 -3.90
N ASP A 558 -10.94 -13.28 -4.14
CA ASP A 558 -10.45 -14.30 -5.07
C ASP A 558 -10.42 -13.78 -6.52
N THR A 559 -11.44 -13.01 -6.92
CA THR A 559 -11.46 -12.35 -8.24
C THR A 559 -10.32 -11.34 -8.38
N LEU A 560 -10.04 -10.58 -7.32
CA LEU A 560 -8.92 -9.64 -7.26
C LEU A 560 -7.58 -10.38 -7.36
N LEU A 561 -7.38 -11.45 -6.57
CA LEU A 561 -6.14 -12.24 -6.57
C LEU A 561 -5.93 -13.02 -7.87
N ALA A 562 -6.99 -13.31 -8.63
CA ALA A 562 -6.87 -13.84 -9.99
C ALA A 562 -6.29 -12.80 -10.97
N LEU A 563 -6.55 -11.50 -10.76
CA LEU A 563 -5.97 -10.40 -11.54
C LEU A 563 -4.57 -10.01 -11.04
N ASP A 564 -4.33 -10.11 -9.74
CA ASP A 564 -3.05 -9.82 -9.09
C ASP A 564 -2.75 -10.79 -7.94
N PRO A 565 -2.03 -11.90 -8.22
CA PRO A 565 -1.72 -12.91 -7.21
C PRO A 565 -0.81 -12.43 -6.08
N GLN A 566 -0.10 -11.30 -6.27
CA GLN A 566 0.87 -10.76 -5.30
C GLN A 566 0.34 -9.52 -4.57
N HIS A 567 -0.95 -9.25 -4.62
CA HIS A 567 -1.54 -8.09 -3.94
C HIS A 567 -1.55 -8.28 -2.41
N ASP A 568 -0.52 -7.79 -1.73
CA ASP A 568 -0.28 -7.97 -0.29
C ASP A 568 -1.50 -7.67 0.60
N GLU A 569 -2.21 -6.57 0.33
CA GLU A 569 -3.39 -6.17 1.11
C GLU A 569 -4.54 -7.18 0.95
N ALA A 570 -4.74 -7.71 -0.26
CA ALA A 570 -5.82 -8.65 -0.53
C ALA A 570 -5.52 -10.02 0.09
N LEU A 571 -4.24 -10.44 0.13
CA LEU A 571 -3.82 -11.67 0.80
C LEU A 571 -4.03 -11.59 2.32
N LYS A 572 -3.67 -10.46 2.95
CA LYS A 572 -3.93 -10.24 4.37
C LYS A 572 -5.42 -10.22 4.66
N PHE A 573 -6.17 -9.45 3.89
CA PHE A 573 -7.61 -9.30 4.10
C PHE A 573 -8.37 -10.61 3.84
N ARG A 574 -7.93 -11.42 2.87
CA ARG A 574 -8.44 -12.77 2.65
C ARG A 574 -8.31 -13.62 3.91
N LYS A 575 -7.15 -13.63 4.55
CA LYS A 575 -6.93 -14.40 5.79
C LYS A 575 -7.87 -13.93 6.91
N GLU A 576 -8.03 -12.62 7.09
CA GLU A 576 -8.96 -12.06 8.09
C GLU A 576 -10.42 -12.46 7.83
N VAL A 577 -10.86 -12.43 6.56
CA VAL A 577 -12.20 -12.87 6.18
C VAL A 577 -12.37 -14.38 6.39
N GLU A 578 -11.35 -15.18 6.09
CA GLU A 578 -11.36 -16.64 6.29
C GLU A 578 -11.49 -17.00 7.78
N ASP A 579 -10.70 -16.36 8.64
CA ASP A 579 -10.74 -16.53 10.09
C ASP A 579 -12.14 -16.17 10.64
N MET A 580 -12.75 -15.10 10.13
CA MET A 580 -14.09 -14.69 10.54
C MET A 580 -15.19 -15.66 10.08
N ILE A 581 -15.09 -16.21 8.86
CA ILE A 581 -16.01 -17.25 8.37
C ILE A 581 -15.90 -18.49 9.26
N TYR A 582 -14.67 -18.91 9.60
CA TYR A 582 -14.44 -20.05 10.48
C TYR A 582 -15.04 -19.82 11.87
N PHE A 583 -14.81 -18.65 12.47
CA PHE A 583 -15.36 -18.28 13.77
C PHE A 583 -16.89 -18.34 13.80
N ARG A 584 -17.56 -17.86 12.75
CA ARG A 584 -19.03 -17.97 12.64
C ARG A 584 -19.50 -19.42 12.58
N LYS A 585 -18.85 -20.24 11.76
CA LYS A 585 -19.17 -21.67 11.65
C LYS A 585 -18.99 -22.38 12.98
N GLN A 586 -17.93 -22.07 13.72
CA GLN A 586 -17.72 -22.65 15.06
C GLN A 586 -18.84 -22.26 16.01
N ARG A 587 -19.24 -20.97 16.02
CA ARG A 587 -20.35 -20.50 16.84
C ARG A 587 -21.68 -21.18 16.48
N ASP A 588 -21.97 -21.34 15.19
CA ASP A 588 -23.18 -22.03 14.74
C ASP A 588 -23.20 -23.49 15.20
N ILE A 589 -22.07 -24.19 15.13
CA ILE A 589 -21.90 -25.56 15.64
C ILE A 589 -22.08 -25.62 17.16
N GLU A 590 -21.52 -24.66 17.90
CA GLU A 590 -21.68 -24.58 19.36
C GLU A 590 -23.14 -24.32 19.74
N ASP A 591 -23.82 -23.40 19.07
CA ASP A 591 -25.23 -23.09 19.30
C ASP A 591 -26.13 -24.31 18.97
N GLU A 592 -25.86 -25.02 17.88
CA GLU A 592 -26.57 -26.25 17.53
C GLU A 592 -26.30 -27.37 18.55
N SER A 593 -25.03 -27.55 18.94
CA SER A 593 -24.66 -28.52 19.98
C SER A 593 -25.32 -28.20 21.32
N GLN A 594 -25.42 -26.93 21.70
CA GLN A 594 -26.11 -26.51 22.93
C GLN A 594 -27.61 -26.75 22.86
N ARG A 595 -28.24 -26.50 21.70
CA ARG A 595 -29.67 -26.81 21.47
C ARG A 595 -29.95 -28.30 21.62
N GLU A 596 -29.17 -29.14 20.94
CA GLU A 596 -29.35 -30.59 21.03
C GLU A 596 -29.04 -31.13 22.43
N ARG A 597 -28.01 -30.59 23.11
CA ARG A 597 -27.72 -30.93 24.51
C ARG A 597 -28.87 -30.56 25.44
N THR A 598 -29.43 -29.37 25.28
CA THR A 598 -30.57 -28.91 26.08
C THR A 598 -31.80 -29.78 25.84
N LYS A 599 -32.07 -30.12 24.57
CA LYS A 599 -33.15 -31.01 24.18
C LYS A 599 -32.99 -32.41 24.78
N ALA A 600 -31.77 -32.97 24.74
CA ALA A 600 -31.49 -34.28 25.36
C ALA A 600 -31.68 -34.26 26.88
N ILE A 601 -31.27 -33.17 27.55
CA ILE A 601 -31.53 -33.00 28.99
C ILE A 601 -33.04 -32.90 29.26
N MET A 602 -33.78 -32.09 28.49
CA MET A 602 -35.23 -31.98 28.63
C MET A 602 -35.95 -33.31 28.37
N GLU A 603 -35.55 -34.07 27.36
CA GLU A 603 -36.13 -35.39 27.06
C GLU A 603 -35.83 -36.39 28.18
N ALA A 604 -34.62 -36.36 28.74
CA ALA A 604 -34.27 -37.15 29.92
C ALA A 604 -35.12 -36.75 31.15
N GLU A 605 -35.30 -35.46 31.42
CA GLU A 605 -36.15 -34.96 32.51
C GLU A 605 -37.62 -35.36 32.30
N ILE A 606 -38.15 -35.26 31.08
CA ILE A 606 -39.51 -35.70 30.73
C ILE A 606 -39.67 -37.21 30.95
N SER A 607 -38.70 -38.02 30.52
CA SER A 607 -38.72 -39.47 30.74
C SER A 607 -38.60 -39.86 32.22
N GLY A 608 -37.95 -39.00 33.03
CA GLY A 608 -37.82 -39.16 34.47
C GLY A 608 -39.08 -38.78 35.24
N ILE A 609 -39.98 -37.99 34.65
CA ILE A 609 -41.32 -37.74 35.21
C ILE A 609 -42.15 -39.01 34.97
N PRO A 610 -42.51 -39.77 36.01
CA PRO A 610 -43.33 -40.97 35.83
C PRO A 610 -44.61 -40.58 35.10
N HIS A 611 -44.90 -41.23 33.98
CA HIS A 611 -46.14 -40.95 33.25
C HIS A 611 -47.31 -41.18 34.20
N ALA A 612 -48.14 -40.15 34.43
CA ALA A 612 -49.25 -40.21 35.38
C ALA A 612 -50.23 -41.36 35.11
N ASP A 613 -50.27 -41.87 33.88
CA ASP A 613 -51.05 -43.04 33.48
C ASP A 613 -50.50 -44.39 34.00
N GLU A 614 -49.20 -44.49 34.27
CA GLU A 614 -48.57 -45.68 34.88
C GLU A 614 -48.75 -45.71 36.41
N TYR A 615 -49.03 -44.57 37.03
CA TYR A 615 -49.48 -44.45 38.43
C TYR A 615 -50.99 -44.58 38.60
N LYS A 616 -51.66 -45.34 37.72
CA LYS A 616 -52.92 -45.96 38.12
C LYS A 616 -52.60 -47.05 39.12
N TYR A 617 -52.59 -46.70 40.41
CA TYR A 617 -52.75 -47.70 41.46
C TYR A 617 -53.86 -48.65 41.01
N PRO A 618 -53.63 -49.96 40.99
CA PRO A 618 -54.68 -50.88 40.62
C PRO A 618 -55.87 -50.57 41.53
N SER A 619 -57.08 -50.53 40.96
CA SER A 619 -58.27 -50.00 41.63
C SER A 619 -58.59 -50.69 42.97
N ASN A 620 -57.97 -51.84 43.23
CA ASN A 620 -58.01 -52.62 44.45
C ASN A 620 -56.78 -52.45 45.39
N TRP A 621 -55.95 -51.41 45.25
CA TRP A 621 -54.76 -51.24 46.10
C TRP A 621 -55.10 -51.21 47.61
N ARG A 622 -56.27 -50.65 47.96
CA ARG A 622 -56.79 -50.70 49.34
C ARG A 622 -57.07 -52.12 49.83
N GLU A 623 -57.50 -53.03 48.95
CA GLU A 623 -57.69 -54.45 49.29
C GLU A 623 -56.35 -55.19 49.38
N ILE A 624 -55.36 -54.83 48.56
CA ILE A 624 -54.01 -55.40 48.60
C ILE A 624 -53.31 -55.01 49.91
N VAL A 625 -53.46 -53.77 50.37
CA VAL A 625 -52.85 -53.28 51.62
C VAL A 625 -53.47 -53.95 52.85
N ASN A 626 -54.75 -54.31 52.81
CA ASN A 626 -55.48 -54.94 53.92
C ASN A 626 -55.47 -56.47 53.92
N LYS A 627 -54.71 -57.12 53.01
CA LYS A 627 -54.61 -58.59 53.01
C LYS A 627 -53.80 -59.08 54.21
N PRO A 628 -54.32 -60.02 55.02
CA PRO A 628 -53.67 -60.54 56.23
C PRO A 628 -52.41 -61.39 55.98
N TRP A 629 -52.02 -61.58 54.71
CA TRP A 629 -50.81 -62.33 54.31
C TRP A 629 -49.59 -61.43 54.09
N ARG A 630 -49.72 -60.11 54.26
CA ARG A 630 -48.58 -59.20 54.21
C ARG A 630 -47.77 -59.41 55.48
N LYS A 631 -46.72 -60.22 55.39
CA LYS A 631 -45.68 -60.25 56.41
C LYS A 631 -45.13 -58.81 56.55
N PRO A 632 -44.92 -58.28 57.76
CA PRO A 632 -44.19 -57.02 57.93
C PRO A 632 -42.86 -57.14 57.17
N ASP A 633 -42.48 -56.09 56.44
CA ASP A 633 -41.36 -56.10 55.49
C ASP A 633 -40.13 -56.80 56.09
N GLU A 634 -39.85 -58.03 55.66
CA GLU A 634 -38.55 -58.64 55.91
C GLU A 634 -37.53 -57.78 55.14
N PRO A 635 -36.53 -57.18 55.80
CA PRO A 635 -35.57 -56.29 55.15
C PRO A 635 -34.75 -57.08 54.13
N ILE A 636 -35.14 -56.97 52.86
CA ILE A 636 -34.48 -57.65 51.76
C ILE A 636 -33.06 -57.06 51.62
N GLY A 637 -32.03 -57.86 51.94
CA GLY A 637 -30.62 -57.52 51.72
C GLY A 637 -29.79 -57.17 52.96
N GLN A 638 -30.33 -57.29 54.18
CA GLN A 638 -29.55 -57.08 55.41
C GLN A 638 -28.87 -58.37 55.88
N SER A 639 -27.67 -58.25 56.47
CA SER A 639 -26.90 -59.40 56.94
C SER A 639 -27.61 -60.09 58.12
N GLU A 640 -27.34 -61.38 58.37
CA GLU A 640 -27.91 -62.11 59.53
C GLU A 640 -27.62 -61.40 60.87
N VAL A 641 -26.51 -60.63 60.92
CA VAL A 641 -26.11 -59.84 62.08
C VAL A 641 -27.07 -58.66 62.29
N ASP A 642 -27.42 -57.94 61.23
CA ASP A 642 -28.31 -56.78 61.33
C ASP A 642 -29.73 -57.19 61.72
N MET A 643 -30.21 -58.31 61.17
CA MET A 643 -31.50 -58.89 61.55
C MET A 643 -31.59 -59.25 63.04
N ALA A 644 -30.48 -59.71 63.63
CA ALA A 644 -30.42 -59.98 65.07
C ALA A 644 -30.50 -58.68 65.89
N VAL A 645 -29.85 -57.61 65.43
CA VAL A 645 -29.90 -56.29 66.09
C VAL A 645 -31.30 -55.68 66.01
N TYR A 646 -31.99 -55.79 64.87
CA TYR A 646 -33.38 -55.30 64.75
C TYR A 646 -34.35 -56.07 65.64
N LYS A 647 -34.19 -57.39 65.77
CA LYS A 647 -34.96 -58.17 66.76
C LYS A 647 -34.68 -57.72 68.19
N GLN A 648 -33.43 -57.36 68.50
CA GLN A 648 -33.04 -56.88 69.81
C GLN A 648 -33.61 -55.48 70.13
N LEU A 649 -33.80 -54.63 69.11
CA LEU A 649 -34.42 -53.30 69.26
C LEU A 649 -35.93 -53.36 69.48
N ASP A 650 -36.60 -54.39 68.96
CA ASP A 650 -38.06 -54.55 69.07
C ASP A 650 -38.47 -55.27 70.36
N GLU A 651 -37.52 -55.79 71.13
CA GLU A 651 -37.76 -56.46 72.41
C GLU A 651 -38.08 -55.43 73.50
N VAL A 652 -39.29 -55.49 74.04
CA VAL A 652 -39.74 -54.59 75.12
C VAL A 652 -39.09 -55.02 76.43
N VAL A 653 -38.13 -54.23 76.89
CA VAL A 653 -37.38 -54.48 78.13
C VAL A 653 -38.17 -53.99 79.34
N ASP A 654 -38.37 -54.87 80.33
CA ASP A 654 -38.98 -54.50 81.60
C ASP A 654 -37.96 -53.80 82.51
N LEU A 655 -38.10 -52.48 82.67
CA LEU A 655 -37.24 -51.63 83.49
C LEU A 655 -37.82 -51.38 84.89
N SER A 656 -38.83 -52.14 85.32
CA SER A 656 -39.52 -51.96 86.60
C SER A 656 -38.62 -52.06 87.83
N HIS A 657 -37.42 -52.64 87.69
CA HIS A 657 -36.43 -52.81 88.76
C HIS A 657 -35.59 -51.54 89.03
N LEU A 658 -35.65 -50.52 88.16
CA LEU A 658 -34.93 -49.27 88.36
C LEU A 658 -35.64 -48.41 89.41
N THR A 659 -34.96 -48.14 90.52
CA THR A 659 -35.48 -47.27 91.60
C THR A 659 -34.72 -45.95 91.67
N PRO A 660 -35.36 -44.83 92.05
CA PRO A 660 -34.72 -43.51 92.10
C PRO A 660 -33.53 -43.39 93.08
N LEU A 661 -33.40 -44.35 94.01
CA LEU A 661 -32.33 -44.39 95.01
C LEU A 661 -31.15 -45.29 94.59
N MET A 662 -31.22 -45.92 93.42
CA MET A 662 -30.17 -46.79 92.91
C MET A 662 -28.98 -45.96 92.39
N PRO A 663 -27.72 -46.29 92.76
CA PRO A 663 -26.54 -45.65 92.19
C PRO A 663 -26.50 -45.82 90.66
N LEU A 664 -26.09 -44.78 89.93
CA LEU A 664 -26.06 -44.78 88.46
C LEU A 664 -25.29 -45.98 87.87
N SER A 665 -24.19 -46.39 88.49
CA SER A 665 -23.43 -47.56 88.06
C SER A 665 -24.25 -48.84 88.10
N GLN A 666 -25.04 -49.02 89.15
CA GLN A 666 -25.89 -50.21 89.32
C GLN A 666 -27.10 -50.16 88.37
N ALA A 667 -27.64 -48.98 88.09
CA ALA A 667 -28.70 -48.81 87.10
C ALA A 667 -28.21 -49.12 85.67
N LEU A 668 -26.99 -48.71 85.33
CA LEU A 668 -26.38 -49.02 84.04
C LEU A 668 -26.07 -50.52 83.90
N ASP A 669 -25.60 -51.17 84.96
CA ASP A 669 -25.39 -52.63 84.97
C ASP A 669 -26.73 -53.38 84.80
N GLU A 670 -27.80 -52.93 85.46
CA GLU A 670 -29.13 -53.54 85.33
C GLU A 670 -29.69 -53.35 83.91
N MET A 671 -29.50 -52.17 83.30
CA MET A 671 -29.88 -51.90 81.91
C MET A 671 -29.03 -52.66 80.88
N ALA A 672 -27.75 -52.86 81.14
CA ALA A 672 -26.88 -53.61 80.24
C ALA A 672 -27.22 -55.11 80.23
N ASN A 673 -27.67 -55.63 81.37
CA ASN A 673 -27.99 -57.06 81.55
C ASN A 673 -29.46 -57.40 81.29
N SER A 674 -30.35 -56.41 81.11
CA SER A 674 -31.77 -56.63 80.86
C SER A 674 -32.09 -57.05 79.41
N VAL A 675 -31.08 -57.12 78.54
CA VAL A 675 -31.19 -57.60 77.15
C VAL A 675 -30.16 -58.71 76.90
N GLN A 676 -30.50 -59.73 76.11
CA GLN A 676 -29.60 -60.85 75.82
C GLN A 676 -29.29 -60.92 74.32
N PRO A 677 -28.02 -60.83 73.88
CA PRO A 677 -26.78 -60.66 74.67
C PRO A 677 -26.67 -59.27 75.33
N PRO A 678 -25.95 -59.15 76.48
CA PRO A 678 -25.84 -57.90 77.21
C PRO A 678 -25.26 -56.80 76.32
N LEU A 679 -25.87 -55.61 76.41
CA LEU A 679 -25.47 -54.46 75.63
C LEU A 679 -24.04 -54.06 76.01
N ARG A 680 -23.13 -54.04 75.04
CA ARG A 680 -21.80 -53.46 75.23
C ARG A 680 -21.92 -51.95 75.19
N ILE A 681 -22.16 -51.34 76.34
CA ILE A 681 -22.06 -49.89 76.52
C ILE A 681 -20.56 -49.57 76.64
N VAL A 682 -19.96 -49.02 75.58
CA VAL A 682 -18.53 -48.62 75.53
C VAL A 682 -18.35 -47.23 76.09
#